data_AF-E9HFS5-F1
#
_entry.id   AF-E9HFS5-F1
#
_cell.length_a   1.000
_cell.length_b   1.000
_cell.length_c   1.000
_cell.angle_alpha   90.00
_cell.angle_beta   90.00
_cell.angle_gamma   90.00
#
_symmetry.space_group_name_H-M   'P 1'
#
loop_
_entity.id
_entity.type
_entity.pdbx_description
1 polymer ?
#
loop_
_entity_poly.entity_id
_entity_poly.type
_entity_poly.pdbx_seq_one_letter_code
_entity_poly.pdbx_strand_id
1 'polypeptide(L)'
;MSYNGVQNAGTVFNTVGFNVWYPSSNAFPTITSVVFNGVNVCSTATLPPTTTFRTTTKAANTTNTTTSRPTTTTKAATTIATSPTTKITTAAPPTTAPVTAAPVTTSGTGSCSSVAIISSAWAGGLTVTLVIPVTTTVTSWTIGVTFSAALSSLQIWNAQSSTTDNVRFNLINLSYNGLQSSGTVLNSVGFNAYYPASNPSPTITSVVFNGGSTTPGGTATTAQSNSSALPPLNTKYNYAEVITKSLLFYYAQRSGRLPTNDNPISYRSDSALGDIGQNGEDLTGGYYDAGDFVKFGFPMAYTTTVSAWSVIDYPSGYSSAGQLTNARNMVKWASDYFIKAHVAPNKLYGQVGDGYADHSYWGRPEEMTMARPASFISTSNPGSDLAGETAAALAATSIVFSQVNATYSAICLAHAKDLYAFAKQYQGLYSSSIPQAGSFYSSSGFGDELAWGAIWLYRATQDVSYLNDAKTFFNQYGLSGAGAFSWDNKAAGVQVLLAKLTNDPTYISSIRTFCDSYVNQPKTPKGLLFISQWGSLRHASNIAYICLQAADLNINSLTYRKFAQQQIHYALGDTGRSFVCGFGTNPPVKSHHRSSSCPNIPNTCDWNTYNSPSPNAQILYGALVGGPDNNDNYSDDRSNYVSNEVATDYNAGFQGAVAALQTLAVNGQFN
;
A
#
# COMPACT_ATOMS: atom_id res chain seq x y z
N MET A 1 18.16 12.54 -6.45
CA MET A 1 18.49 11.27 -5.78
C MET A 1 19.70 11.53 -4.89
N SER A 2 19.57 11.51 -3.57
CA SER A 2 20.66 11.83 -2.61
C SER A 2 21.08 10.63 -1.75
N TYR A 3 20.51 9.44 -1.98
CA TYR A 3 20.69 8.26 -1.13
C TYR A 3 22.11 7.66 -1.17
N ASN A 4 22.97 8.06 -2.11
CA ASN A 4 24.33 7.55 -2.28
C ASN A 4 25.43 8.61 -2.19
N GLY A 5 25.12 9.86 -1.82
CA GLY A 5 26.05 10.98 -1.89
C GLY A 5 27.19 11.00 -0.86
N VAL A 6 27.09 10.20 0.20
CA VAL A 6 28.14 10.06 1.23
C VAL A 6 28.57 8.59 1.29
N GLN A 7 29.83 8.31 0.95
CA GLN A 7 30.43 6.98 1.01
C GLN A 7 31.70 7.04 1.86
N ASN A 8 31.88 6.06 2.75
CA ASN A 8 33.10 5.96 3.56
C ASN A 8 34.24 5.36 2.72
N ALA A 9 35.48 5.80 2.94
CA ALA A 9 36.64 5.23 2.28
C ALA A 9 36.72 3.70 2.56
N GLY A 10 36.87 2.90 1.50
CA GLY A 10 36.92 1.43 1.59
C GLY A 10 35.61 0.68 1.33
N THR A 11 34.48 1.38 1.12
CA THR A 11 33.22 0.72 0.74
C THR A 11 33.21 0.32 -0.74
N VAL A 12 32.81 -0.92 -1.03
CA VAL A 12 32.60 -1.40 -2.41
C VAL A 12 31.21 -1.03 -2.88
N PHE A 13 31.13 -0.33 -4.02
CA PHE A 13 29.89 0.12 -4.62
C PHE A 13 29.32 -0.98 -5.54
N ASN A 14 28.32 -1.74 -5.06
CA ASN A 14 27.73 -2.88 -5.78
C ASN A 14 26.24 -2.70 -6.13
N THR A 15 25.69 -1.51 -5.95
CA THR A 15 24.25 -1.22 -6.09
C THR A 15 23.85 -0.58 -7.42
N VAL A 16 24.81 -0.30 -8.32
CA VAL A 16 24.53 0.26 -9.64
C VAL A 16 24.74 -0.81 -10.71
N GLY A 17 23.63 -1.24 -11.30
CA GLY A 17 23.60 -2.11 -12.47
C GLY A 17 22.83 -1.43 -13.61
N PHE A 18 23.11 -1.86 -14.84
CA PHE A 18 22.40 -1.41 -16.03
C PHE A 18 22.21 -2.59 -16.98
N ASN A 19 21.11 -2.57 -17.73
CA ASN A 19 20.87 -3.52 -18.80
C ASN A 19 21.30 -2.90 -20.13
N VAL A 20 22.01 -3.67 -20.95
CA VAL A 20 22.37 -3.27 -22.32
C VAL A 20 21.60 -4.14 -23.30
N TRP A 21 20.77 -3.51 -24.13
CA TRP A 21 20.08 -4.17 -25.24
C TRP A 21 20.81 -3.86 -26.54
N TYR A 22 21.17 -4.89 -27.30
CA TYR A 22 21.86 -4.74 -28.59
C TYR A 22 21.32 -5.79 -29.60
N PRO A 23 21.38 -5.50 -30.91
CA PRO A 23 20.91 -6.44 -31.93
C PRO A 23 21.64 -7.78 -31.85
N SER A 24 20.92 -8.90 -32.06
CA SER A 24 21.49 -10.25 -32.00
C SER A 24 22.57 -10.53 -33.07
N SER A 25 22.64 -9.70 -34.11
CA SER A 25 23.66 -9.76 -35.16
C SER A 25 25.00 -9.14 -34.75
N ASN A 26 25.06 -8.42 -33.62
CA ASN A 26 26.26 -7.70 -33.19
C ASN A 26 27.04 -8.50 -32.15
N ALA A 27 28.37 -8.33 -32.14
CA ALA A 27 29.22 -8.85 -31.08
C ALA A 27 28.83 -8.25 -29.72
N PHE A 28 29.07 -8.99 -28.64
CA PHE A 28 28.78 -8.55 -27.28
C PHE A 28 29.48 -7.21 -27.01
N PRO A 29 28.75 -6.14 -26.63
CA PRO A 29 29.36 -4.85 -26.37
C PRO A 29 30.28 -4.94 -25.15
N THR A 30 31.52 -4.48 -25.30
CA THR A 30 32.50 -4.44 -24.22
C THR A 30 32.49 -3.07 -23.55
N ILE A 31 32.54 -3.07 -22.22
CA ILE A 31 32.70 -1.84 -21.45
C ILE A 31 34.16 -1.41 -21.55
N THR A 32 34.42 -0.29 -22.23
CA THR A 32 35.80 0.21 -22.46
C THR A 32 36.25 1.24 -21.43
N SER A 33 35.32 1.87 -20.70
CA SER A 33 35.63 2.76 -19.58
C SER A 33 34.47 2.85 -18.60
N VAL A 34 34.80 3.04 -17.31
CA VAL A 34 33.86 3.41 -16.26
C VAL A 34 34.49 4.58 -15.52
N VAL A 35 33.82 5.74 -15.53
CA VAL A 35 34.36 6.96 -14.91
C VAL A 35 33.57 7.25 -13.63
N PHE A 36 34.26 7.23 -12.49
CA PHE A 36 33.69 7.61 -11.19
C PHE A 36 34.35 8.90 -10.72
N ASN A 37 33.55 9.96 -10.51
CA ASN A 37 34.03 11.30 -10.11
C ASN A 37 35.21 11.82 -10.96
N GLY A 38 35.17 11.60 -12.28
CA GLY A 38 36.22 12.03 -13.22
C GLY A 38 37.41 11.08 -13.37
N VAL A 39 37.44 9.95 -12.65
CA VAL A 39 38.53 8.96 -12.71
C VAL A 39 38.07 7.69 -13.41
N ASN A 40 38.81 7.22 -14.42
CA ASN A 40 38.54 5.93 -15.07
C ASN A 40 38.99 4.77 -14.17
N VAL A 41 38.03 3.97 -13.69
CA VAL A 41 38.29 2.87 -12.75
C VAL A 41 38.52 1.51 -13.43
N CYS A 42 38.44 1.44 -14.76
CA CYS A 42 38.73 0.21 -15.51
C CYS A 42 40.23 -0.12 -15.58
N SER A 43 41.13 0.84 -15.35
CA SER A 43 42.59 0.66 -15.46
C SER A 43 43.32 0.42 -14.13
N THR A 44 42.64 0.54 -12.99
CA THR A 44 43.24 0.47 -11.65
C THR A 44 42.74 -0.70 -10.79
N ALA A 45 41.90 -1.59 -11.33
CA ALA A 45 41.29 -2.66 -10.56
C ALA A 45 42.23 -3.89 -10.43
N THR A 46 43.12 -3.88 -9.44
CA THR A 46 43.55 -5.14 -8.81
C THR A 46 42.44 -5.55 -7.85
N LEU A 47 41.52 -6.39 -8.32
CA LEU A 47 40.44 -6.92 -7.49
C LEU A 47 40.98 -7.92 -6.44
N PRO A 48 40.50 -7.90 -5.19
CA PRO A 48 40.78 -8.98 -4.24
C PRO A 48 40.15 -10.31 -4.71
N PRO A 49 40.65 -11.48 -4.27
CA PRO A 49 40.50 -12.76 -4.99
C PRO A 49 39.10 -13.40 -5.01
N THR A 50 38.03 -12.72 -4.61
CA THR A 50 36.72 -13.37 -4.34
C THR A 50 35.53 -12.81 -5.10
N THR A 51 35.69 -11.90 -6.06
CA THR A 51 34.56 -11.42 -6.87
C THR A 51 34.42 -12.23 -8.15
N THR A 52 33.57 -13.27 -8.12
CA THR A 52 33.17 -14.01 -9.32
C THR A 52 32.16 -13.18 -10.12
N PHE A 53 32.52 -12.75 -11.33
CA PHE A 53 31.54 -12.25 -12.30
C PHE A 53 30.72 -13.44 -12.81
N ARG A 54 29.42 -13.52 -12.48
CA ARG A 54 28.49 -14.45 -13.12
C ARG A 54 27.92 -13.81 -14.39
N THR A 55 28.39 -14.27 -15.55
CA THR A 55 27.70 -14.10 -16.82
C THR A 55 26.78 -15.31 -17.02
N THR A 56 25.47 -15.11 -17.01
CA THR A 56 24.50 -16.13 -17.44
C THR A 56 24.06 -15.82 -18.86
N THR A 57 24.53 -16.61 -19.83
CA THR A 57 23.99 -16.65 -21.19
C THR A 57 22.93 -17.75 -21.27
N LYS A 58 21.76 -17.43 -21.84
CA LYS A 58 20.74 -18.41 -22.20
C LYS A 58 20.99 -18.81 -23.66
N ALA A 59 21.61 -19.97 -23.88
CA ALA A 59 21.74 -20.57 -25.21
C ALA A 59 21.11 -21.97 -25.20
N ALA A 60 20.45 -22.32 -26.30
CA ALA A 60 19.79 -23.59 -26.54
C ALA A 60 20.79 -24.77 -26.56
N ASN A 61 20.33 -25.92 -26.07
CA ASN A 61 21.03 -27.21 -25.91
C ASN A 61 22.00 -27.62 -27.04
N THR A 62 23.17 -28.17 -26.67
CA THR A 62 23.61 -29.56 -26.97
C THR A 62 24.89 -29.98 -26.20
N THR A 63 24.80 -31.14 -25.52
CA THR A 63 25.81 -32.19 -25.19
C THR A 63 27.14 -31.95 -24.41
N ASN A 64 27.27 -32.72 -23.31
CA ASN A 64 28.41 -33.48 -22.74
C ASN A 64 29.80 -32.85 -22.52
N THR A 65 30.26 -32.72 -21.25
CA THR A 65 31.28 -33.59 -20.59
C THR A 65 31.80 -33.06 -19.23
N THR A 66 31.87 -34.00 -18.27
CA THR A 66 32.82 -34.23 -17.15
C THR A 66 33.31 -33.14 -16.15
N THR A 67 33.34 -33.62 -14.90
CA THR A 67 33.74 -33.07 -13.61
C THR A 67 35.24 -32.86 -13.38
N SER A 68 35.62 -31.90 -12.52
CA SER A 68 36.62 -32.09 -11.43
C SER A 68 36.65 -30.91 -10.44
N ARG A 69 36.99 -31.23 -9.19
CA ARG A 69 37.06 -30.43 -7.96
C ARG A 69 38.52 -30.04 -7.64
N PRO A 70 38.77 -28.94 -6.90
CA PRO A 70 39.67 -29.01 -5.72
C PRO A 70 39.14 -28.16 -4.54
N THR A 71 38.93 -28.71 -3.34
CA THR A 71 39.84 -28.86 -2.17
C THR A 71 40.35 -27.57 -1.49
N THR A 72 40.04 -27.53 -0.20
CA THR A 72 40.36 -26.61 0.90
C THR A 72 41.85 -26.41 1.20
N THR A 73 42.21 -25.24 1.76
CA THR A 73 43.32 -25.14 2.73
C THR A 73 43.14 -23.96 3.71
N THR A 74 43.33 -24.28 4.98
CA THR A 74 43.35 -23.44 6.20
C THR A 74 44.73 -22.83 6.47
N LYS A 75 44.77 -21.60 7.03
CA LYS A 75 45.77 -21.10 8.00
C LYS A 75 45.28 -19.72 8.51
N ALA A 76 44.93 -19.54 9.78
CA ALA A 76 45.72 -19.50 11.02
C ALA A 76 45.90 -18.04 11.48
N ALA A 77 45.53 -17.84 12.75
CA ALA A 77 45.45 -16.58 13.47
C ALA A 77 46.82 -15.94 13.76
N THR A 78 46.82 -14.62 13.95
CA THR A 78 47.86 -13.95 14.75
C THR A 78 47.22 -12.81 15.54
N THR A 79 47.26 -12.97 16.86
CA THR A 79 46.95 -12.01 17.91
C THR A 79 48.11 -11.03 18.13
N ILE A 80 47.86 -9.72 18.28
CA ILE A 80 48.74 -8.81 19.04
C ILE A 80 47.91 -7.81 19.86
N ALA A 81 48.04 -7.98 21.18
CA ALA A 81 48.16 -7.05 22.32
C ALA A 81 47.45 -5.67 22.40
N THR A 82 46.98 -5.42 23.62
CA THR A 82 46.28 -4.27 24.20
C THR A 82 47.18 -3.23 24.89
N SER A 83 46.64 -1.99 24.98
CA SER A 83 46.80 -0.92 26.01
C SER A 83 48.00 0.07 25.93
N PRO A 84 47.93 1.30 26.54
CA PRO A 84 46.90 1.87 27.43
C PRO A 84 46.41 3.31 27.11
N THR A 85 45.40 3.71 27.89
CA THR A 85 44.72 5.00 28.04
C THR A 85 45.61 6.13 28.59
N THR A 86 45.38 7.39 28.17
CA THR A 86 45.70 8.58 29.00
C THR A 86 44.62 9.67 28.88
N LYS A 87 44.12 10.11 30.04
CA LYS A 87 43.24 11.27 30.26
C LYS A 87 44.02 12.57 30.08
N ILE A 88 43.40 13.59 29.46
CA ILE A 88 43.72 15.00 29.70
C ILE A 88 42.42 15.80 29.86
N THR A 89 42.33 16.48 31.01
CA THR A 89 41.33 17.46 31.44
C THR A 89 41.88 18.88 31.28
N THR A 90 41.02 19.85 30.93
CA THR A 90 40.99 21.32 31.25
C THR A 90 40.32 22.07 30.10
N ALA A 91 39.55 23.16 30.18
CA ALA A 91 38.78 23.90 31.17
C ALA A 91 37.99 24.97 30.36
N ALA A 92 36.78 25.39 30.78
CA ALA A 92 35.98 26.47 30.15
C ALA A 92 36.43 27.87 30.61
N PRO A 93 36.24 28.95 29.80
CA PRO A 93 35.21 29.99 30.11
C PRO A 93 34.76 30.86 28.89
N PRO A 94 33.94 31.93 29.02
CA PRO A 94 32.77 32.15 29.88
C PRO A 94 31.50 32.54 29.08
N THR A 95 30.36 32.42 29.77
CA THR A 95 29.03 32.96 29.46
C THR A 95 28.95 34.49 29.60
N THR A 96 28.27 35.16 28.67
CA THR A 96 27.57 36.44 28.90
C THR A 96 26.26 36.49 28.12
N ALA A 97 25.18 36.80 28.82
CA ALA A 97 23.88 37.24 28.33
C ALA A 97 23.43 38.40 29.24
N PRO A 98 22.37 39.17 28.93
CA PRO A 98 21.85 39.67 27.64
C PRO A 98 21.72 41.21 27.65
N VAL A 99 21.55 41.85 26.49
CA VAL A 99 21.11 43.26 26.42
C VAL A 99 19.88 43.36 25.51
N THR A 100 18.79 43.86 26.09
CA THR A 100 17.51 44.18 25.48
C THR A 100 17.58 45.51 24.73
N ALA A 101 17.06 45.57 23.50
CA ALA A 101 16.58 46.82 22.89
C ALA A 101 15.39 46.53 21.97
N ALA A 102 14.42 47.45 22.02
CA ALA A 102 13.03 47.35 21.57
C ALA A 102 12.85 47.39 20.03
N PRO A 103 11.62 47.17 19.52
CA PRO A 103 11.36 46.70 18.16
C PRO A 103 11.39 47.82 17.12
N VAL A 104 11.95 47.54 15.96
CA VAL A 104 11.78 48.37 14.76
C VAL A 104 10.60 47.82 13.97
N THR A 105 9.49 48.55 14.03
CA THR A 105 8.34 48.41 13.14
C THR A 105 8.67 48.95 11.76
N THR A 106 8.61 48.10 10.73
CA THR A 106 8.36 48.52 9.34
C THR A 106 7.17 47.75 8.79
N SER A 107 6.09 48.48 8.60
CA SER A 107 4.80 48.11 8.04
C SER A 107 4.86 47.78 6.55
N GLY A 108 4.19 46.69 6.13
CA GLY A 108 3.59 46.55 4.80
C GLY A 108 4.08 45.37 3.94
N THR A 109 3.34 44.26 3.96
CA THR A 109 2.82 43.48 2.81
C THR A 109 2.29 42.13 3.32
N GLY A 110 1.07 41.76 2.95
CA GLY A 110 0.38 40.58 3.50
C GLY A 110 1.14 39.27 3.24
N SER A 111 1.33 38.48 4.29
CA SER A 111 1.93 37.15 4.19
C SER A 111 0.99 36.19 3.45
N CYS A 112 1.45 35.49 2.41
CA CYS A 112 0.71 34.42 1.74
C CYS A 112 0.55 33.13 2.58
N SER A 113 0.91 33.16 3.87
CA SER A 113 0.87 32.00 4.77
C SER A 113 -0.51 31.39 4.97
N SER A 114 -1.60 32.07 4.62
CA SER A 114 -2.97 31.52 4.68
C SER A 114 -3.36 30.73 3.42
N VAL A 115 -2.66 30.92 2.31
CA VAL A 115 -2.97 30.31 1.00
C VAL A 115 -1.85 29.43 0.46
N ALA A 116 -0.64 29.53 1.02
CA ALA A 116 0.49 28.66 0.71
C ALA A 116 1.07 28.09 2.02
N ILE A 117 0.70 26.85 2.32
CA ILE A 117 1.06 26.15 3.55
C ILE A 117 2.36 25.39 3.32
N ILE A 118 3.43 25.82 3.99
CA ILE A 118 4.68 25.06 4.02
C ILE A 118 4.48 23.86 4.94
N SER A 119 4.39 22.67 4.36
CA SER A 119 4.19 21.41 5.09
C SER A 119 5.50 20.74 5.50
N SER A 120 6.61 21.11 4.86
CA SER A 120 7.97 20.68 5.22
C SER A 120 9.01 21.67 4.69
N ALA A 121 10.13 21.83 5.39
CA ALA A 121 11.26 22.65 4.96
C ALA A 121 12.59 21.94 5.30
N TRP A 122 13.57 22.03 4.41
CA TRP A 122 14.91 21.47 4.58
C TRP A 122 15.97 22.36 3.92
N ALA A 123 17.25 22.06 4.15
CA ALA A 123 18.34 22.79 3.51
C ALA A 123 18.25 22.66 1.98
N GLY A 124 17.91 23.76 1.31
CA GLY A 124 17.76 23.83 -0.14
C GLY A 124 16.40 23.39 -0.69
N GLY A 125 15.36 23.28 0.14
CA GLY A 125 14.01 23.07 -0.38
C GLY A 125 12.87 23.21 0.61
N LEU A 126 11.66 23.29 0.08
CA LEU A 126 10.40 23.39 0.82
C LEU A 126 9.27 22.67 0.09
N THR A 127 8.39 22.02 0.84
CA THR A 127 7.13 21.43 0.35
C THR A 127 5.99 22.38 0.70
N VAL A 128 5.19 22.75 -0.29
CA VAL A 128 4.07 23.67 -0.14
C VAL A 128 2.79 23.05 -0.68
N THR A 129 1.70 23.22 0.06
CA THR A 129 0.34 22.99 -0.42
C THR A 129 -0.36 24.32 -0.57
N LEU A 130 -0.98 24.56 -1.73
CA LEU A 130 -1.81 25.73 -1.96
C LEU A 130 -3.22 25.46 -1.42
N VAL A 131 -3.82 26.44 -0.75
CA VAL A 131 -5.17 26.38 -0.18
C VAL A 131 -5.92 27.61 -0.68
N ILE A 132 -6.62 27.46 -1.81
CA ILE A 132 -7.23 28.59 -2.52
C ILE A 132 -8.76 28.49 -2.43
N PRO A 133 -9.44 29.41 -1.71
CA PRO A 133 -10.89 29.50 -1.74
C PRO A 133 -11.39 29.83 -3.15
N VAL A 134 -12.34 29.05 -3.65
CA VAL A 134 -12.96 29.23 -4.97
C VAL A 134 -14.26 29.98 -4.77
N THR A 135 -14.26 31.29 -5.03
CA THR A 135 -15.43 32.16 -4.82
C THR A 135 -16.45 32.07 -5.96
N THR A 136 -16.03 31.70 -7.16
CA THR A 136 -16.88 31.54 -8.35
C THR A 136 -16.58 30.20 -9.01
N THR A 137 -17.61 29.50 -9.49
CA THR A 137 -17.42 28.25 -10.24
C THR A 137 -16.60 28.51 -11.50
N VAL A 138 -15.57 27.71 -11.73
CA VAL A 138 -14.69 27.81 -12.90
C VAL A 138 -14.54 26.44 -13.55
N THR A 139 -14.38 26.41 -14.87
CA THR A 139 -14.16 25.18 -15.66
C THR A 139 -12.69 24.96 -16.03
N SER A 140 -11.86 25.98 -15.84
CA SER A 140 -10.41 25.96 -15.89
C SER A 140 -9.86 26.95 -14.87
N TRP A 141 -8.62 26.75 -14.43
CA TRP A 141 -7.98 27.68 -13.51
C TRP A 141 -6.49 27.86 -13.79
N THR A 142 -6.01 29.03 -13.42
CA THR A 142 -4.60 29.39 -13.36
C THR A 142 -4.25 29.92 -11.97
N ILE A 143 -3.04 29.62 -11.51
CA ILE A 143 -2.49 30.14 -10.27
C ILE A 143 -1.12 30.76 -10.57
N GLY A 144 -0.98 32.05 -10.32
CA GLY A 144 0.32 32.72 -10.30
C GLY A 144 0.95 32.60 -8.92
N VAL A 145 2.17 32.07 -8.81
CA VAL A 145 2.96 32.02 -7.57
C VAL A 145 4.25 32.81 -7.78
N THR A 146 4.55 33.74 -6.87
CA THR A 146 5.80 34.54 -6.90
C THR A 146 6.62 34.27 -5.65
N PHE A 147 7.91 34.02 -5.82
CA PHE A 147 8.88 33.85 -4.74
C PHE A 147 9.71 35.13 -4.54
N SER A 148 10.30 35.30 -3.35
CA SER A 148 11.20 36.42 -3.06
C SER A 148 12.59 36.28 -3.70
N ALA A 149 12.93 35.09 -4.20
CA ALA A 149 14.16 34.79 -4.92
C ALA A 149 13.93 33.68 -5.95
N ALA A 150 14.82 33.59 -6.94
CA ALA A 150 14.73 32.57 -7.98
C ALA A 150 14.98 31.16 -7.42
N LEU A 151 14.14 30.22 -7.85
CA LEU A 151 14.27 28.80 -7.54
C LEU A 151 15.23 28.11 -8.51
N SER A 152 15.84 27.01 -8.06
CA SER A 152 16.56 26.08 -8.93
C SER A 152 15.60 25.21 -9.73
N SER A 153 14.48 24.80 -9.13
CA SER A 153 13.40 24.08 -9.81
C SER A 153 12.12 24.06 -8.97
N LEU A 154 10.99 23.76 -9.63
CA LEU A 154 9.69 23.54 -9.00
C LEU A 154 9.16 22.18 -9.46
N GLN A 155 8.94 21.25 -8.54
CA GLN A 155 8.27 19.98 -8.81
C GLN A 155 6.84 20.06 -8.31
N ILE A 156 5.90 20.20 -9.23
CA ILE A 156 4.49 20.40 -8.95
C ILE A 156 3.66 19.12 -9.12
N TRP A 157 2.60 18.98 -8.33
CA TRP A 157 1.56 17.98 -8.53
C TRP A 157 0.20 18.63 -8.78
N ASN A 158 -0.65 17.92 -9.52
CA ASN A 158 -2.01 18.33 -9.87
C ASN A 158 -2.13 19.66 -10.64
N ALA A 159 -1.04 20.10 -11.29
CA ALA A 159 -1.03 21.22 -12.22
C ALA A 159 0.13 21.07 -13.22
N GLN A 160 0.06 21.77 -14.35
CA GLN A 160 1.23 22.06 -15.18
C GLN A 160 1.84 23.39 -14.72
N SER A 161 3.17 23.50 -14.66
CA SER A 161 3.85 24.75 -14.32
C SER A 161 4.67 25.29 -15.48
N SER A 162 4.65 26.60 -15.69
CA SER A 162 5.60 27.33 -16.55
C SER A 162 6.20 28.53 -15.81
N THR A 163 7.38 28.96 -16.23
CA THR A 163 8.09 30.13 -15.68
C THR A 163 9.02 30.72 -16.74
N THR A 164 9.34 32.01 -16.62
CA THR A 164 10.30 32.71 -17.48
C THR A 164 11.57 33.15 -16.74
N ASP A 165 11.53 33.21 -15.42
CA ASP A 165 12.60 33.78 -14.58
C ASP A 165 12.91 32.96 -13.32
N ASN A 166 12.22 31.82 -13.13
CA ASN A 166 12.26 31.00 -11.91
C ASN A 166 11.88 31.74 -10.61
N VAL A 167 11.32 32.95 -10.71
CA VAL A 167 10.77 33.73 -9.60
C VAL A 167 9.25 33.68 -9.64
N ARG A 168 8.67 33.76 -10.84
CA ARG A 168 7.22 33.75 -11.09
C ARG A 168 6.84 32.48 -11.83
N PHE A 169 5.93 31.72 -11.25
CA PHE A 169 5.40 30.49 -11.82
C PHE A 169 3.92 30.66 -12.14
N ASN A 170 3.52 30.22 -13.33
CA ASN A 170 2.13 30.10 -13.72
C ASN A 170 1.74 28.63 -13.70
N LEU A 171 0.77 28.29 -12.88
CA LEU A 171 0.26 26.93 -12.70
C LEU A 171 -1.09 26.84 -13.40
N ILE A 172 -1.31 25.80 -14.20
CA ILE A 172 -2.56 25.62 -14.95
C ILE A 172 -3.14 24.25 -14.62
N ASN A 173 -4.46 24.17 -14.53
CA ASN A 173 -5.17 22.92 -14.32
C ASN A 173 -4.79 21.85 -15.36
N LEU A 174 -4.76 20.60 -14.93
CA LEU A 174 -4.72 19.44 -15.81
C LEU A 174 -6.11 19.22 -16.43
N SER A 175 -6.18 18.40 -17.49
CA SER A 175 -7.43 18.15 -18.23
C SER A 175 -8.58 17.62 -17.36
N TYR A 176 -8.26 16.99 -16.21
CA TYR A 176 -9.24 16.34 -15.34
C TYR A 176 -9.62 17.14 -14.08
N ASN A 177 -8.97 18.26 -13.78
CA ASN A 177 -9.21 19.00 -12.52
C ASN A 177 -9.54 20.50 -12.70
N GLY A 178 -9.92 20.91 -13.91
CA GLY A 178 -10.28 22.29 -14.22
C GLY A 178 -11.59 22.77 -13.56
N LEU A 179 -12.56 21.88 -13.37
CA LEU A 179 -13.83 22.22 -12.74
C LEU A 179 -13.64 22.41 -11.23
N GLN A 180 -13.89 23.62 -10.74
CA GLN A 180 -13.93 23.95 -9.31
C GLN A 180 -15.23 24.71 -9.01
N SER A 181 -16.03 24.25 -8.06
CA SER A 181 -17.31 24.88 -7.73
C SER A 181 -17.15 26.08 -6.78
N SER A 182 -17.98 27.10 -6.92
CA SER A 182 -18.08 28.19 -5.94
C SER A 182 -18.32 27.63 -4.53
N GLY A 183 -17.63 28.18 -3.53
CA GLY A 183 -17.67 27.76 -2.13
C GLY A 183 -16.72 26.62 -1.78
N THR A 184 -16.03 26.01 -2.75
CA THR A 184 -15.02 24.97 -2.49
C THR A 184 -13.65 25.58 -2.19
N VAL A 185 -12.71 24.75 -1.73
CA VAL A 185 -11.31 25.14 -1.54
C VAL A 185 -10.45 24.24 -2.40
N LEU A 186 -9.70 24.84 -3.33
CA LEU A 186 -8.69 24.13 -4.12
C LEU A 186 -7.46 23.92 -3.25
N ASN A 187 -7.34 22.70 -2.69
CA ASN A 187 -6.23 22.30 -1.82
C ASN A 187 -5.43 21.09 -2.34
N SER A 188 -5.71 20.65 -3.57
CA SER A 188 -5.06 19.51 -4.20
C SER A 188 -3.76 19.88 -4.92
N VAL A 189 -3.49 21.17 -5.12
CA VAL A 189 -2.28 21.67 -5.80
C VAL A 189 -1.18 21.92 -4.77
N GLY A 190 0.02 21.42 -5.05
CA GLY A 190 1.20 21.71 -4.25
C GLY A 190 2.48 21.41 -5.00
N PHE A 191 3.61 21.77 -4.41
CA PHE A 191 4.90 21.62 -5.04
C PHE A 191 6.05 21.47 -4.03
N ASN A 192 7.13 20.86 -4.48
CA ASN A 192 8.45 21.01 -3.87
C ASN A 192 9.20 22.12 -4.62
N ALA A 193 9.58 23.18 -3.92
CA ALA A 193 10.47 24.21 -4.43
C ALA A 193 11.90 23.91 -3.98
N TYR A 194 12.84 23.98 -4.91
CA TYR A 194 14.26 23.74 -4.66
C TYR A 194 15.05 25.01 -4.90
N TYR A 195 16.06 25.26 -4.06
CA TYR A 195 16.94 26.42 -4.14
C TYR A 195 18.32 26.07 -3.56
N PRO A 196 19.39 26.84 -3.86
CA PRO A 196 20.71 26.54 -3.32
C PRO A 196 20.71 26.55 -1.80
N ALA A 197 21.25 25.50 -1.17
CA ALA A 197 21.28 25.37 0.30
C ALA A 197 22.10 26.46 1.01
N SER A 198 22.95 27.18 0.26
CA SER A 198 23.71 28.35 0.72
C SER A 198 22.88 29.63 0.79
N ASN A 199 21.66 29.64 0.25
CA ASN A 199 20.80 30.82 0.18
C ASN A 199 19.75 30.81 1.31
N PRO A 200 19.28 31.99 1.76
CA PRO A 200 18.10 32.04 2.61
C PRO A 200 16.89 31.43 1.87
N SER A 201 16.02 30.74 2.62
CA SER A 201 14.81 30.13 2.06
C SER A 201 13.97 31.18 1.34
N PRO A 202 13.68 31.04 0.03
CA PRO A 202 12.75 31.90 -0.67
C PRO A 202 11.38 31.83 -0.01
N THR A 203 10.74 32.99 0.15
CA THR A 203 9.39 33.13 0.69
C THR A 203 8.41 33.35 -0.45
N ILE A 204 7.18 32.86 -0.33
CA ILE A 204 6.13 33.13 -1.31
C ILE A 204 5.58 34.54 -1.02
N THR A 205 5.74 35.45 -1.98
CA THR A 205 5.35 36.85 -1.87
C THR A 205 4.01 37.17 -2.52
N SER A 206 3.53 36.30 -3.41
CA SER A 206 2.21 36.46 -4.04
C SER A 206 1.63 35.12 -4.52
N VAL A 207 0.33 34.95 -4.32
CA VAL A 207 -0.50 33.88 -4.90
C VAL A 207 -1.75 34.52 -5.53
N VAL A 208 -1.94 34.33 -6.83
CA VAL A 208 -3.03 34.94 -7.62
C VAL A 208 -3.83 33.84 -8.29
N PHE A 209 -5.14 33.77 -8.03
CA PHE A 209 -6.03 32.78 -8.64
C PHE A 209 -6.84 33.43 -9.76
N ASN A 210 -6.73 32.92 -11.00
CA ASN A 210 -7.44 33.44 -12.18
C ASN A 210 -7.33 34.98 -12.37
N GLY A 211 -6.18 35.57 -12.01
CA GLY A 211 -5.95 37.02 -12.10
C GLY A 211 -6.49 37.85 -10.93
N GLY A 212 -7.18 37.25 -9.95
CA GLY A 212 -7.62 37.90 -8.71
C GLY A 212 -6.60 37.76 -7.57
N SER A 213 -6.27 38.86 -6.89
CA SER A 213 -5.42 38.86 -5.68
C SER A 213 -6.15 38.22 -4.50
N THR A 214 -5.50 37.31 -3.77
CA THR A 214 -6.11 36.58 -2.64
C THR A 214 -5.66 37.08 -1.25
N THR A 215 -5.10 38.29 -1.15
CA THR A 215 -4.74 38.88 0.16
C THR A 215 -5.99 39.35 0.93
N PRO A 216 -6.20 38.95 2.20
CA PRO A 216 -7.37 39.40 2.98
C PRO A 216 -7.22 40.86 3.44
N GLY A 217 -8.12 41.72 3.00
CA GLY A 217 -8.31 43.07 3.53
C GLY A 217 -9.78 43.26 3.89
N GLY A 218 -10.18 42.82 5.08
CA GLY A 218 -11.55 42.96 5.59
C GLY A 218 -11.60 42.56 7.06
N THR A 219 -11.75 43.57 7.91
CA THR A 219 -11.77 43.53 9.38
C THR A 219 -12.67 42.45 9.99
N ALA A 220 -12.09 41.53 10.75
CA ALA A 220 -12.79 40.79 11.79
C ALA A 220 -11.84 40.60 13.00
N THR A 221 -12.45 40.77 14.16
CA THR A 221 -11.88 40.93 15.50
C THR A 221 -10.91 39.84 15.95
N THR A 222 -9.93 40.29 16.74
CA THR A 222 -8.84 39.55 17.39
C THR A 222 -9.28 38.29 18.15
N ALA A 223 -8.67 37.16 17.82
CA ALA A 223 -8.44 36.05 18.75
C ALA A 223 -6.98 35.60 18.61
N GLN A 224 -6.20 35.74 19.68
CA GLN A 224 -4.83 35.23 19.77
C GLN A 224 -4.86 33.70 19.66
N SER A 225 -4.09 33.13 18.71
CA SER A 225 -3.75 31.71 18.74
C SER A 225 -2.45 31.52 19.52
N ASN A 226 -2.57 30.89 20.69
CA ASN A 226 -1.46 30.15 21.26
C ASN A 226 -1.15 28.97 20.33
N SER A 227 0.14 28.65 20.21
CA SER A 227 0.62 27.45 19.55
C SER A 227 0.02 26.20 20.21
N SER A 228 -0.84 25.49 19.47
CA SER A 228 -1.25 24.14 19.79
C SER A 228 -1.46 23.38 18.48
N ALA A 229 -1.05 22.11 18.46
CA ALA A 229 -1.29 21.16 17.37
C ALA A 229 -2.72 21.29 16.80
N LEU A 230 -2.85 21.04 15.49
CA LEU A 230 -4.15 20.97 14.80
C LEU A 230 -5.14 20.21 15.70
N PRO A 231 -6.31 20.78 16.02
CA PRO A 231 -7.27 20.12 16.91
C PRO A 231 -7.70 18.78 16.29
N PRO A 232 -7.96 17.74 17.10
CA PRO A 232 -8.49 16.48 16.59
C PRO A 232 -9.78 16.74 15.83
N LEU A 233 -9.85 16.25 14.60
CA LEU A 233 -11.12 16.16 13.87
C LEU A 233 -12.03 15.20 14.64
N ASN A 234 -13.09 15.72 15.23
CA ASN A 234 -13.93 15.04 16.22
C ASN A 234 -14.85 13.98 15.58
N THR A 235 -14.27 12.93 15.01
CA THR A 235 -14.98 11.68 14.72
C THR A 235 -15.04 10.86 16.01
N LYS A 236 -16.16 10.16 16.27
CA LYS A 236 -16.34 9.36 17.50
C LYS A 236 -15.19 8.39 17.79
N TYR A 237 -14.55 7.87 16.75
CA TYR A 237 -13.38 7.00 16.82
C TYR A 237 -12.17 7.63 16.13
N ASN A 238 -10.97 7.29 16.61
CA ASN A 238 -9.71 7.69 16.01
C ASN A 238 -9.34 6.78 14.82
N TYR A 239 -9.77 7.16 13.61
CA TYR A 239 -9.48 6.35 12.42
C TYR A 239 -7.99 6.24 12.08
N ALA A 240 -7.17 7.25 12.40
CA ALA A 240 -5.72 7.19 12.18
C ALA A 240 -5.07 6.07 13.02
N GLU A 241 -5.54 5.87 14.25
CA GLU A 241 -5.13 4.74 15.10
C GLU A 241 -5.60 3.40 14.51
N VAL A 242 -6.85 3.33 14.02
CA VAL A 242 -7.40 2.12 13.38
C VAL A 242 -6.58 1.73 12.14
N ILE A 243 -6.24 2.69 11.28
CA ILE A 243 -5.37 2.47 10.11
C ILE A 243 -4.02 1.90 10.56
N THR A 244 -3.40 2.53 11.56
CA THR A 244 -2.10 2.10 12.09
C THR A 244 -2.16 0.66 12.59
N LYS A 245 -3.19 0.31 13.38
CA LYS A 245 -3.35 -1.06 13.89
C LYS A 245 -3.66 -2.05 12.79
N SER A 246 -4.53 -1.73 11.83
CA SER A 246 -4.81 -2.63 10.71
C SER A 246 -3.55 -2.92 9.87
N LEU A 247 -2.64 -1.96 9.73
CA LEU A 247 -1.33 -2.20 9.13
C LEU A 247 -0.46 -3.14 9.97
N LEU A 248 -0.48 -3.02 11.31
CA LEU A 248 0.21 -3.95 12.21
C LEU A 248 -0.31 -5.39 12.05
N PHE A 249 -1.60 -5.58 11.81
CA PHE A 249 -2.14 -6.91 11.46
C PHE A 249 -1.46 -7.47 10.21
N TYR A 250 -1.34 -6.70 9.12
CA TYR A 250 -0.63 -7.17 7.94
C TYR A 250 0.85 -7.47 8.21
N TYR A 251 1.55 -6.68 9.03
CA TYR A 251 2.89 -7.05 9.48
C TYR A 251 2.90 -8.40 10.22
N ALA A 252 1.89 -8.66 11.06
CA ALA A 252 1.75 -9.90 11.80
C ALA A 252 1.37 -11.10 10.92
N GLN A 253 0.92 -10.89 9.68
CA GLN A 253 0.66 -11.94 8.69
C GLN A 253 1.87 -12.26 7.79
N ARG A 254 2.97 -11.50 7.84
CA ARG A 254 4.10 -11.68 6.90
C ARG A 254 4.73 -13.06 7.04
N SER A 255 4.88 -13.79 5.94
CA SER A 255 5.70 -15.01 5.83
C SER A 255 7.08 -14.68 5.25
N GLY A 256 8.05 -15.58 5.41
CA GLY A 256 9.40 -15.42 4.87
C GLY A 256 10.33 -14.66 5.82
N ARG A 257 11.40 -14.11 5.25
CA ARG A 257 12.39 -13.31 5.97
C ARG A 257 11.86 -11.93 6.27
N LEU A 258 11.75 -11.57 7.54
CA LEU A 258 11.25 -10.28 7.98
C LEU A 258 12.35 -9.19 7.88
N PRO A 259 11.98 -7.93 7.60
CA PRO A 259 12.95 -6.84 7.53
C PRO A 259 13.50 -6.51 8.93
N THR A 260 14.80 -6.69 9.14
CA THR A 260 15.46 -6.60 10.46
C THR A 260 15.32 -5.25 11.16
N ASN A 261 15.14 -4.15 10.40
CA ASN A 261 15.05 -2.79 10.95
C ASN A 261 13.64 -2.18 10.88
N ASP A 262 12.65 -2.93 10.36
CA ASP A 262 11.33 -2.38 10.02
C ASP A 262 10.18 -3.37 10.28
N ASN A 263 10.39 -4.37 11.15
CA ASN A 263 9.32 -5.23 11.65
C ASN A 263 8.82 -4.73 13.02
N PRO A 264 7.60 -4.16 13.10
CA PRO A 264 7.03 -3.68 14.35
C PRO A 264 6.44 -4.79 15.23
N ILE A 265 6.39 -6.05 14.75
CA ILE A 265 5.77 -7.17 15.45
C ILE A 265 6.85 -8.01 16.11
N SER A 266 7.13 -7.73 17.39
CA SER A 266 8.25 -8.32 18.14
C SER A 266 8.14 -9.83 18.38
N TYR A 267 6.94 -10.40 18.33
CA TYR A 267 6.70 -11.83 18.51
C TYR A 267 6.73 -12.64 17.21
N ARG A 268 6.92 -11.98 16.06
CA ARG A 268 7.09 -12.62 14.76
C ARG A 268 8.56 -12.57 14.34
N SER A 269 9.07 -13.65 13.76
CA SER A 269 10.43 -13.74 13.21
C SER A 269 10.44 -14.40 11.83
N ASP A 270 11.63 -14.63 11.26
CA ASP A 270 11.81 -15.30 9.98
C ASP A 270 11.16 -16.70 9.99
N SER A 271 10.24 -16.97 9.06
CA SER A 271 9.50 -18.23 8.99
C SER A 271 9.33 -18.72 7.56
N ALA A 272 9.05 -20.02 7.38
CA ALA A 272 8.81 -20.65 6.06
C ALA A 272 9.91 -20.34 5.01
N LEU A 273 11.17 -20.26 5.44
CA LEU A 273 12.31 -19.95 4.58
C LEU A 273 12.63 -21.05 3.53
N GLY A 274 11.99 -22.21 3.66
CA GLY A 274 12.08 -23.32 2.71
C GLY A 274 10.94 -23.35 1.68
N ASP A 275 10.07 -22.34 1.64
CA ASP A 275 8.99 -22.26 0.63
C ASP A 275 9.60 -22.16 -0.78
N ILE A 276 9.48 -23.23 -1.56
CA ILE A 276 10.02 -23.33 -2.92
C ILE A 276 9.01 -23.94 -3.89
N GLY A 277 9.13 -23.59 -5.17
CA GLY A 277 8.40 -24.20 -6.26
C GLY A 277 8.91 -25.61 -6.58
N GLN A 278 8.16 -26.32 -7.41
CA GLN A 278 8.45 -27.71 -7.80
C GLN A 278 9.79 -27.89 -8.54
N ASN A 279 10.39 -26.81 -9.07
CA ASN A 279 11.72 -26.83 -9.68
C ASN A 279 12.75 -25.99 -8.89
N GLY A 280 12.48 -25.71 -7.60
CA GLY A 280 13.36 -24.92 -6.76
C GLY A 280 13.25 -23.40 -6.93
N GLU A 281 12.17 -22.91 -7.56
CA GLU A 281 11.90 -21.47 -7.64
C GLU A 281 11.68 -20.91 -6.21
N ASP A 282 12.25 -19.76 -5.87
CA ASP A 282 12.06 -19.15 -4.55
C ASP A 282 10.61 -18.67 -4.40
N LEU A 283 9.88 -19.19 -3.42
CA LEU A 283 8.52 -18.77 -3.08
C LEU A 283 8.43 -18.19 -1.66
N THR A 284 9.54 -17.83 -1.03
CA THR A 284 9.53 -17.17 0.28
C THR A 284 8.90 -15.77 0.21
N GLY A 285 8.23 -15.34 1.30
CA GLY A 285 7.53 -14.06 1.37
C GLY A 285 6.01 -14.22 1.34
N GLY A 286 5.30 -13.13 1.01
CA GLY A 286 3.84 -13.10 0.96
C GLY A 286 3.21 -13.12 2.36
N TYR A 287 1.89 -13.25 2.40
CA TYR A 287 1.13 -13.31 3.65
C TYR A 287 0.68 -14.73 3.97
N TYR A 288 0.71 -15.09 5.24
CA TYR A 288 -0.17 -16.12 5.76
C TYR A 288 -1.62 -15.62 5.70
N ASP A 289 -2.52 -16.48 5.31
CA ASP A 289 -3.87 -16.10 4.92
C ASP A 289 -4.74 -15.65 6.09
N ALA A 290 -4.80 -16.47 7.14
CA ALA A 290 -5.69 -16.26 8.28
C ALA A 290 -4.99 -16.51 9.62
N GLY A 291 -5.61 -17.33 10.47
CA GLY A 291 -5.00 -17.86 11.70
C GLY A 291 -3.96 -18.96 11.46
N ASP A 292 -3.79 -19.37 10.22
CA ASP A 292 -2.98 -20.49 9.72
C ASP A 292 -1.68 -20.00 9.06
N PHE A 293 -0.93 -20.92 8.45
CA PHE A 293 0.33 -20.61 7.75
C PHE A 293 0.32 -21.03 6.28
N VAL A 294 -0.84 -21.29 5.70
CA VAL A 294 -1.01 -21.46 4.26
C VAL A 294 -0.92 -20.10 3.56
N LYS A 295 -0.32 -20.09 2.37
CA LYS A 295 -0.35 -18.95 1.45
C LYS A 295 -1.36 -19.22 0.35
N PHE A 296 -2.62 -18.88 0.57
CA PHE A 296 -3.66 -18.97 -0.45
C PHE A 296 -3.59 -17.77 -1.39
N GLY A 297 -3.27 -18.03 -2.66
CA GLY A 297 -3.00 -16.98 -3.64
C GLY A 297 -4.22 -16.13 -3.99
N PHE A 298 -5.40 -16.73 -4.07
CA PHE A 298 -6.61 -16.03 -4.51
C PHE A 298 -7.07 -14.93 -3.52
N PRO A 299 -7.31 -15.23 -2.23
CA PRO A 299 -7.63 -14.19 -1.23
C PRO A 299 -6.47 -13.21 -0.99
N MET A 300 -5.21 -13.65 -1.11
CA MET A 300 -4.06 -12.75 -1.00
C MET A 300 -4.01 -11.74 -2.16
N ALA A 301 -4.30 -12.18 -3.39
CA ALA A 301 -4.36 -11.31 -4.56
C ALA A 301 -5.50 -10.29 -4.41
N TYR A 302 -6.70 -10.73 -4.02
CA TYR A 302 -7.82 -9.85 -3.71
C TYR A 302 -7.46 -8.79 -2.66
N THR A 303 -6.88 -9.24 -1.54
CA THR A 303 -6.41 -8.36 -0.46
C THR A 303 -5.49 -7.30 -1.00
N THR A 304 -4.56 -7.69 -1.87
CA THR A 304 -3.57 -6.78 -2.47
C THR A 304 -4.23 -5.78 -3.41
N THR A 305 -5.17 -6.20 -4.25
CA THR A 305 -5.90 -5.30 -5.15
C THR A 305 -6.70 -4.27 -4.37
N VAL A 306 -7.49 -4.68 -3.38
CA VAL A 306 -8.32 -3.76 -2.58
C VAL A 306 -7.46 -2.84 -1.72
N SER A 307 -6.38 -3.36 -1.14
CA SER A 307 -5.39 -2.56 -0.42
C SER A 307 -4.75 -1.50 -1.32
N ALA A 308 -4.26 -1.89 -2.50
CA ALA A 308 -3.69 -0.97 -3.47
C ALA A 308 -4.72 0.08 -3.93
N TRP A 309 -5.97 -0.34 -4.18
CA TRP A 309 -7.07 0.55 -4.51
C TRP A 309 -7.25 1.64 -3.45
N SER A 310 -7.26 1.27 -2.17
CA SER A 310 -7.40 2.25 -1.09
C SER A 310 -6.22 3.23 -1.03
N VAL A 311 -5.00 2.77 -1.32
CA VAL A 311 -3.81 3.64 -1.34
C VAL A 311 -3.85 4.61 -2.53
N ILE A 312 -4.40 4.19 -3.67
CA ILE A 312 -4.56 5.02 -4.86
C ILE A 312 -5.62 6.10 -4.64
N ASP A 313 -6.79 5.72 -4.11
CA ASP A 313 -7.95 6.61 -4.06
C ASP A 313 -8.03 7.42 -2.74
N TYR A 314 -7.42 6.94 -1.66
CA TYR A 314 -7.42 7.62 -0.35
C TYR A 314 -6.01 7.86 0.22
N PRO A 315 -5.03 8.37 -0.56
CA PRO A 315 -3.66 8.59 -0.08
C PRO A 315 -3.59 9.65 1.04
N SER A 316 -4.51 10.62 1.07
CA SER A 316 -4.60 11.64 2.12
C SER A 316 -5.05 11.06 3.46
N GLY A 317 -5.97 10.08 3.45
CA GLY A 317 -6.34 9.31 4.64
C GLY A 317 -5.13 8.66 5.29
N TYR A 318 -4.33 7.93 4.50
CA TYR A 318 -3.09 7.33 4.98
C TYR A 318 -2.01 8.36 5.38
N SER A 319 -1.85 9.44 4.60
CA SER A 319 -0.84 10.46 4.88
C SER A 319 -1.13 11.23 6.16
N SER A 320 -2.39 11.59 6.41
CA SER A 320 -2.81 12.26 7.64
C SER A 320 -2.65 11.39 8.88
N ALA A 321 -2.71 10.06 8.72
CA ALA A 321 -2.40 9.10 9.77
C ALA A 321 -0.89 8.87 9.95
N GLY A 322 -0.03 9.42 9.08
CA GLY A 322 1.41 9.14 9.07
C GLY A 322 1.76 7.74 8.56
N GLN A 323 0.84 7.08 7.85
CA GLN A 323 0.92 5.65 7.51
C GLN A 323 1.06 5.35 6.02
N LEU A 324 1.20 6.35 5.14
CA LEU A 324 1.26 6.12 3.69
C LEU A 324 2.41 5.18 3.26
N THR A 325 3.60 5.32 3.87
CA THR A 325 4.72 4.42 3.59
C THR A 325 4.41 2.98 4.01
N ASN A 326 3.83 2.79 5.19
CA ASN A 326 3.45 1.45 5.69
C ASN A 326 2.33 0.83 4.84
N ALA A 327 1.38 1.62 4.35
CA ALA A 327 0.36 1.16 3.42
C ALA A 327 0.94 0.73 2.06
N ARG A 328 1.96 1.44 1.55
CA ARG A 328 2.72 0.99 0.38
C ARG A 328 3.48 -0.30 0.67
N ASN A 329 4.12 -0.42 1.83
CA ASN A 329 4.83 -1.64 2.24
C ASN A 329 3.89 -2.85 2.39
N MET A 330 2.65 -2.63 2.84
CA MET A 330 1.60 -3.65 2.89
C MET A 330 1.31 -4.22 1.50
N VAL A 331 1.11 -3.36 0.49
CA VAL A 331 0.91 -3.78 -0.89
C VAL A 331 2.15 -4.47 -1.44
N LYS A 332 3.32 -3.88 -1.22
CA LYS A 332 4.60 -4.35 -1.77
C LYS A 332 4.94 -5.79 -1.33
N TRP A 333 4.65 -6.13 -0.08
CA TRP A 333 4.98 -7.43 0.48
C TRP A 333 4.33 -8.59 -0.27
N ALA A 334 3.06 -8.42 -0.65
CA ALA A 334 2.34 -9.40 -1.46
C ALA A 334 2.74 -9.35 -2.93
N SER A 335 2.92 -8.15 -3.51
CA SER A 335 3.31 -8.05 -4.92
C SER A 335 4.72 -8.60 -5.20
N ASP A 336 5.66 -8.46 -4.26
CA ASP A 336 6.97 -9.12 -4.33
C ASP A 336 6.81 -10.65 -4.40
N TYR A 337 5.88 -11.22 -3.63
CA TYR A 337 5.56 -12.65 -3.68
C TYR A 337 4.91 -13.06 -5.01
N PHE A 338 3.97 -12.28 -5.55
CA PHE A 338 3.36 -12.60 -6.84
C PHE A 338 4.35 -12.56 -8.00
N ILE A 339 5.31 -11.64 -7.96
CA ILE A 339 6.41 -11.58 -8.95
C ILE A 339 7.24 -12.87 -8.89
N LYS A 340 7.53 -13.39 -7.69
CA LYS A 340 8.20 -14.69 -7.52
C LYS A 340 7.34 -15.87 -7.99
N ALA A 341 6.05 -15.85 -7.66
CA ALA A 341 5.10 -16.91 -7.99
C ALA A 341 4.81 -17.01 -9.50
N HIS A 342 4.92 -15.90 -10.24
CA HIS A 342 4.80 -15.84 -11.70
C HIS A 342 6.13 -16.22 -12.37
N VAL A 343 6.39 -17.53 -12.43
CA VAL A 343 7.69 -18.09 -12.87
C VAL A 343 7.84 -18.20 -14.40
N ALA A 344 6.74 -18.12 -15.14
CA ALA A 344 6.69 -18.07 -16.61
C ALA A 344 5.36 -17.46 -17.07
N PRO A 345 5.25 -16.91 -18.29
CA PRO A 345 4.07 -16.15 -18.74
C PRO A 345 2.71 -16.84 -18.51
N ASN A 346 2.66 -18.17 -18.62
CA ASN A 346 1.46 -18.98 -18.42
C ASN A 346 1.62 -19.99 -17.26
N LYS A 347 2.36 -19.61 -16.20
CA LYS A 347 2.55 -20.43 -14.99
C LYS A 347 2.61 -19.57 -13.74
N LEU A 348 1.65 -19.75 -12.84
CA LEU A 348 1.53 -19.00 -11.59
C LEU A 348 1.34 -19.97 -10.41
N TYR A 349 2.23 -19.92 -9.42
CA TYR A 349 2.01 -20.63 -8.14
C TYR A 349 0.87 -19.97 -7.37
N GLY A 350 -0.18 -20.74 -7.10
CA GLY A 350 -1.40 -20.29 -6.44
C GLY A 350 -1.49 -20.67 -4.97
N GLN A 351 -0.64 -21.59 -4.51
CA GLN A 351 -0.64 -22.03 -3.13
C GLN A 351 0.72 -22.54 -2.68
N VAL A 352 1.11 -22.22 -1.44
CA VAL A 352 2.20 -22.88 -0.72
C VAL A 352 1.74 -23.31 0.68
N GLY A 353 2.01 -24.56 1.04
CA GLY A 353 1.50 -25.20 2.25
C GLY A 353 0.27 -26.07 1.96
N ASP A 354 0.22 -27.25 2.59
CA ASP A 354 -0.98 -28.08 2.50
C ASP A 354 -1.98 -27.67 3.58
N GLY A 355 -3.22 -27.32 3.23
CA GLY A 355 -4.19 -26.79 4.19
C GLY A 355 -4.52 -27.75 5.32
N TYR A 356 -4.68 -29.05 5.05
CA TYR A 356 -4.97 -30.03 6.09
C TYR A 356 -3.76 -30.28 7.00
N ALA A 357 -2.56 -30.41 6.42
CA ALA A 357 -1.33 -30.59 7.19
C ALA A 357 -1.00 -29.35 8.03
N ASP A 358 -1.14 -28.15 7.47
CA ASP A 358 -0.96 -26.88 8.16
C ASP A 358 -1.98 -26.73 9.29
N HIS A 359 -3.25 -27.07 9.04
CA HIS A 359 -4.30 -26.95 10.04
C HIS A 359 -4.21 -27.97 11.17
N SER A 360 -3.53 -29.10 10.94
CA SER A 360 -3.20 -30.10 11.98
C SER A 360 -2.10 -29.65 12.95
N TYR A 361 -1.41 -28.55 12.62
CA TYR A 361 -0.42 -27.91 13.46
C TYR A 361 -1.01 -26.70 14.19
N TRP A 362 -0.66 -26.54 15.46
CA TRP A 362 -0.87 -25.31 16.20
C TRP A 362 0.43 -24.94 16.89
N GLY A 363 0.98 -23.76 16.60
CA GLY A 363 2.28 -23.33 17.10
C GLY A 363 2.77 -22.07 16.40
N ARG A 364 4.06 -21.75 16.55
CA ARG A 364 4.67 -20.60 15.87
C ARG A 364 5.01 -20.94 14.41
N PRO A 365 4.89 -19.99 13.46
CA PRO A 365 5.28 -20.28 12.07
C PRO A 365 6.77 -20.56 11.91
N GLU A 366 7.60 -20.02 12.80
CA GLU A 366 9.06 -20.22 12.82
C GLU A 366 9.45 -21.66 13.21
N GLU A 367 8.54 -22.40 13.85
CA GLU A 367 8.75 -23.75 14.39
C GLU A 367 8.08 -24.84 13.52
N MET A 368 7.54 -24.48 12.35
CA MET A 368 6.96 -25.43 11.40
C MET A 368 8.00 -26.43 10.88
N THR A 369 7.68 -27.72 10.91
CA THR A 369 8.54 -28.80 10.37
C THR A 369 7.86 -29.68 9.32
N MET A 370 6.56 -29.50 9.09
CA MET A 370 5.83 -30.27 8.08
C MET A 370 6.24 -29.85 6.65
N ALA A 371 6.02 -30.73 5.69
CA ALA A 371 6.20 -30.40 4.29
C ALA A 371 5.20 -29.30 3.85
N ARG A 372 5.68 -28.34 3.06
CA ARG A 372 4.88 -27.22 2.55
C ARG A 372 4.88 -27.24 1.01
N PRO A 373 4.06 -28.10 0.39
CA PRO A 373 4.04 -28.24 -1.07
C PRO A 373 3.58 -26.96 -1.76
N ALA A 374 4.07 -26.74 -2.98
CA ALA A 374 3.67 -25.62 -3.83
C ALA A 374 2.88 -26.10 -5.06
N SER A 375 1.70 -25.51 -5.26
CA SER A 375 0.77 -25.83 -6.36
C SER A 375 0.60 -24.62 -7.27
N PHE A 376 0.44 -24.87 -8.58
CA PHE A 376 0.37 -23.83 -9.59
C PHE A 376 -0.72 -24.09 -10.62
N ILE A 377 -1.16 -23.02 -11.27
CA ILE A 377 -1.98 -23.05 -12.47
C ILE A 377 -1.10 -22.88 -13.72
N SER A 378 -1.52 -23.48 -14.82
CA SER A 378 -0.82 -23.49 -16.11
C SER A 378 -1.79 -23.55 -17.29
N THR A 379 -1.27 -23.65 -18.52
CA THR A 379 -2.10 -23.84 -19.72
C THR A 379 -2.92 -25.14 -19.72
N SER A 380 -2.45 -26.18 -19.02
CA SER A 380 -3.15 -27.47 -18.90
C SER A 380 -4.07 -27.54 -17.69
N ASN A 381 -3.82 -26.71 -16.67
CA ASN A 381 -4.60 -26.60 -15.44
C ASN A 381 -4.87 -25.11 -15.19
N PRO A 382 -5.81 -24.50 -15.92
CA PRO A 382 -6.06 -23.06 -15.90
C PRO A 382 -6.64 -22.54 -14.59
N GLY A 383 -6.57 -21.23 -14.38
CA GLY A 383 -7.17 -20.54 -13.23
C GLY A 383 -7.32 -19.05 -13.50
N SER A 384 -8.33 -18.69 -14.27
CA SER A 384 -8.60 -17.32 -14.72
C SER A 384 -8.97 -16.38 -13.59
N ASP A 385 -9.65 -16.90 -12.58
CA ASP A 385 -9.95 -16.25 -11.31
C ASP A 385 -8.65 -15.82 -10.61
N LEU A 386 -7.80 -16.79 -10.23
CA LEU A 386 -6.53 -16.52 -9.56
C LEU A 386 -5.58 -15.65 -10.40
N ALA A 387 -5.39 -15.98 -11.68
CA ALA A 387 -4.51 -15.21 -12.55
C ALA A 387 -5.05 -13.81 -12.83
N GLY A 388 -6.37 -13.66 -13.02
CA GLY A 388 -7.05 -12.39 -13.24
C GLY A 388 -6.98 -11.47 -12.02
N GLU A 389 -7.21 -12.00 -10.81
CA GLU A 389 -7.07 -11.23 -9.57
C GLU A 389 -5.60 -10.87 -9.31
N THR A 390 -4.65 -11.77 -9.58
CA THR A 390 -3.21 -11.46 -9.43
C THR A 390 -2.77 -10.39 -10.44
N ALA A 391 -3.31 -10.42 -11.66
CA ALA A 391 -3.11 -9.38 -12.65
C ALA A 391 -3.69 -8.03 -12.18
N ALA A 392 -4.91 -8.02 -11.62
CA ALA A 392 -5.52 -6.84 -11.03
C ALA A 392 -4.66 -6.26 -9.90
N ALA A 393 -4.17 -7.12 -9.01
CA ALA A 393 -3.30 -6.74 -7.88
C ALA A 393 -2.03 -6.05 -8.35
N LEU A 394 -1.34 -6.63 -9.35
CA LEU A 394 -0.09 -6.09 -9.88
C LEU A 394 -0.31 -4.84 -10.75
N ALA A 395 -1.43 -4.76 -11.48
CA ALA A 395 -1.82 -3.54 -12.20
C ALA A 395 -2.11 -2.39 -11.23
N ALA A 396 -2.90 -2.62 -10.18
CA ALA A 396 -3.15 -1.64 -9.12
C ALA A 396 -1.84 -1.24 -8.40
N THR A 397 -1.00 -2.21 -8.07
CA THR A 397 0.33 -1.96 -7.46
C THR A 397 1.19 -1.06 -8.35
N SER A 398 1.18 -1.26 -9.67
CA SER A 398 1.93 -0.39 -10.58
C SER A 398 1.50 1.08 -10.43
N ILE A 399 0.21 1.35 -10.28
CA ILE A 399 -0.31 2.72 -10.07
C ILE A 399 0.21 3.28 -8.74
N VAL A 400 0.15 2.50 -7.64
CA VAL A 400 0.65 2.91 -6.31
C VAL A 400 2.12 3.36 -6.36
N PHE A 401 2.95 2.64 -7.12
CA PHE A 401 4.39 2.87 -7.17
C PHE A 401 4.85 3.76 -8.32
N SER A 402 3.97 4.13 -9.25
CA SER A 402 4.32 4.90 -10.46
C SER A 402 5.19 6.13 -10.21
N GLN A 403 4.89 6.92 -9.18
CA GLN A 403 5.61 8.15 -8.84
C GLN A 403 6.76 7.98 -7.84
N VAL A 404 6.74 6.90 -7.04
CA VAL A 404 7.70 6.69 -5.94
C VAL A 404 8.76 5.64 -6.26
N ASN A 405 8.48 4.75 -7.22
CA ASN A 405 9.40 3.74 -7.73
C ASN A 405 8.94 3.28 -9.13
N ALA A 406 9.25 4.09 -10.14
CA ALA A 406 8.85 3.83 -11.53
C ALA A 406 9.38 2.48 -12.07
N THR A 407 10.58 2.06 -11.66
CA THR A 407 11.14 0.76 -12.04
C THR A 407 10.31 -0.40 -11.50
N TYR A 408 9.97 -0.38 -10.21
CA TYR A 408 9.12 -1.40 -9.62
C TYR A 408 7.70 -1.39 -10.20
N SER A 409 7.16 -0.19 -10.45
CA SER A 409 5.89 -0.02 -11.16
C SER A 409 5.89 -0.73 -12.52
N ALA A 410 6.94 -0.53 -13.33
CA ALA A 410 7.06 -1.18 -14.63
C ALA A 410 7.17 -2.71 -14.54
N ILE A 411 7.89 -3.23 -13.54
CA ILE A 411 7.98 -4.68 -13.27
C ILE A 411 6.58 -5.24 -12.94
N CYS A 412 5.86 -4.61 -12.01
CA CYS A 412 4.51 -5.03 -11.65
C CYS A 412 3.58 -5.04 -12.87
N LEU A 413 3.62 -3.97 -13.68
CA LEU A 413 2.77 -3.85 -14.86
C LEU A 413 3.09 -4.91 -15.93
N ALA A 414 4.36 -5.27 -16.12
CA ALA A 414 4.74 -6.33 -17.05
C ALA A 414 4.14 -7.68 -16.63
N HIS A 415 4.32 -8.07 -15.36
CA HIS A 415 3.71 -9.30 -14.83
C HIS A 415 2.18 -9.26 -14.91
N ALA A 416 1.55 -8.11 -14.63
CA ALA A 416 0.10 -7.96 -14.73
C ALA A 416 -0.44 -8.24 -16.14
N LYS A 417 0.27 -7.75 -17.17
CA LYS A 417 -0.12 -7.97 -18.58
C LYS A 417 -0.01 -9.43 -18.97
N ASP A 418 1.08 -10.10 -18.60
CA ASP A 418 1.30 -11.52 -18.89
C ASP A 418 0.23 -12.38 -18.20
N LEU A 419 0.00 -12.16 -16.90
CA LEU A 419 -0.99 -12.93 -16.13
C LEU A 419 -2.42 -12.72 -16.62
N TYR A 420 -2.78 -11.50 -17.03
CA TYR A 420 -4.09 -11.26 -17.62
C TYR A 420 -4.26 -11.93 -18.98
N ALA A 421 -3.22 -11.89 -19.83
CA ALA A 421 -3.23 -12.62 -21.10
C ALA A 421 -3.41 -14.13 -20.87
N PHE A 422 -2.68 -14.68 -19.90
CA PHE A 422 -2.83 -16.07 -19.47
C PHE A 422 -4.26 -16.37 -18.99
N ALA A 423 -4.80 -15.57 -18.08
CA ALA A 423 -6.16 -15.72 -17.53
C ALA A 423 -7.23 -15.70 -18.62
N LYS A 424 -7.12 -14.76 -19.56
CA LYS A 424 -8.08 -14.58 -20.66
C LYS A 424 -8.02 -15.71 -21.67
N GLN A 425 -6.83 -16.19 -22.02
CA GLN A 425 -6.61 -17.19 -23.06
C GLN A 425 -6.92 -18.61 -22.58
N TYR A 426 -6.58 -18.95 -21.34
CA TYR A 426 -6.73 -20.30 -20.78
C TYR A 426 -7.75 -20.26 -19.66
N GLN A 427 -9.03 -20.44 -20.02
CA GLN A 427 -10.14 -20.24 -19.09
C GLN A 427 -10.44 -21.46 -18.22
N GLY A 428 -10.60 -21.23 -16.91
CA GLY A 428 -11.00 -22.24 -15.95
C GLY A 428 -10.89 -21.74 -14.50
N LEU A 429 -11.47 -22.49 -13.57
CA LEU A 429 -11.42 -22.18 -12.14
C LEU A 429 -10.11 -22.68 -11.53
N TYR A 430 -9.39 -21.84 -10.79
CA TYR A 430 -8.13 -22.27 -10.16
C TYR A 430 -8.37 -23.37 -9.13
N SER A 431 -9.52 -23.36 -8.45
CA SER A 431 -9.89 -24.36 -7.44
C SER A 431 -10.12 -25.74 -8.04
N SER A 432 -10.41 -25.84 -9.34
CA SER A 432 -10.42 -27.12 -10.07
C SER A 432 -9.00 -27.60 -10.38
N SER A 433 -8.09 -26.67 -10.66
CA SER A 433 -6.68 -26.94 -10.98
C SER A 433 -5.81 -27.17 -9.75
N ILE A 434 -6.20 -26.60 -8.62
CA ILE A 434 -5.60 -26.78 -7.29
C ILE A 434 -6.74 -27.22 -6.34
N PRO A 435 -7.19 -28.49 -6.41
CA PRO A 435 -8.37 -28.97 -5.66
C PRO A 435 -8.31 -28.76 -4.15
N GLN A 436 -7.10 -28.80 -3.59
CA GLN A 436 -6.92 -28.59 -2.17
C GLN A 436 -7.25 -27.13 -1.78
N ALA A 437 -6.85 -26.13 -2.58
CA ALA A 437 -7.27 -24.74 -2.39
C ALA A 437 -8.80 -24.61 -2.43
N GLY A 438 -9.46 -25.38 -3.32
CA GLY A 438 -10.91 -25.44 -3.44
C GLY A 438 -11.65 -25.94 -2.19
N SER A 439 -10.97 -26.61 -1.26
CA SER A 439 -11.57 -27.01 0.02
C SER A 439 -11.65 -25.85 1.03
N PHE A 440 -10.97 -24.74 0.78
CA PHE A 440 -10.88 -23.57 1.67
C PHE A 440 -11.41 -22.32 0.99
N TYR A 441 -10.87 -22.02 -0.20
CA TYR A 441 -11.18 -20.87 -1.04
C TYR A 441 -11.68 -21.34 -2.41
N SER A 442 -12.82 -22.02 -2.44
CA SER A 442 -13.45 -22.40 -3.71
C SER A 442 -13.88 -21.17 -4.49
N SER A 443 -13.46 -21.09 -5.74
CA SER A 443 -13.95 -20.08 -6.66
C SER A 443 -15.37 -20.41 -7.15
N SER A 444 -16.27 -19.44 -7.14
CA SER A 444 -17.64 -19.59 -7.68
C SER A 444 -17.74 -19.25 -9.17
N GLY A 445 -16.74 -18.58 -9.72
CA GLY A 445 -16.70 -18.09 -11.09
C GLY A 445 -15.37 -17.40 -11.38
N PHE A 446 -15.11 -17.08 -12.65
CA PHE A 446 -13.92 -16.32 -13.05
C PHE A 446 -14.24 -15.12 -13.95
N GLY A 447 -15.50 -14.98 -14.36
CA GLY A 447 -15.91 -14.00 -15.36
C GLY A 447 -15.78 -12.57 -14.86
N ASP A 448 -16.02 -12.37 -13.58
CA ASP A 448 -15.81 -11.12 -12.87
C ASP A 448 -14.32 -10.81 -12.65
N GLU A 449 -13.45 -11.78 -12.39
CA GLU A 449 -11.99 -11.56 -12.36
C GLU A 449 -11.43 -11.18 -13.72
N LEU A 450 -11.97 -11.74 -14.81
CA LEU A 450 -11.60 -11.31 -16.16
C LEU A 450 -11.99 -9.85 -16.39
N ALA A 451 -13.20 -9.43 -16.02
CA ALA A 451 -13.60 -8.03 -16.12
C ALA A 451 -12.79 -7.12 -15.18
N TRP A 452 -12.47 -7.61 -13.99
CA TRP A 452 -11.74 -6.91 -12.93
C TRP A 452 -10.27 -6.68 -13.30
N GLY A 453 -9.55 -7.72 -13.74
CA GLY A 453 -8.19 -7.61 -14.25
C GLY A 453 -8.11 -6.66 -15.44
N ALA A 454 -9.08 -6.74 -16.35
CA ALA A 454 -9.18 -5.85 -17.50
C ALA A 454 -9.34 -4.39 -17.09
N ILE A 455 -10.29 -4.07 -16.20
CA ILE A 455 -10.54 -2.66 -15.84
C ILE A 455 -9.37 -2.05 -15.05
N TRP A 456 -8.64 -2.85 -14.24
CA TRP A 456 -7.42 -2.41 -13.59
C TRP A 456 -6.27 -2.17 -14.57
N LEU A 457 -6.09 -3.05 -15.54
CA LEU A 457 -5.10 -2.85 -16.60
C LEU A 457 -5.42 -1.62 -17.45
N TYR A 458 -6.70 -1.38 -17.77
CA TYR A 458 -7.11 -0.13 -18.41
C TYR A 458 -6.74 1.07 -17.55
N ARG A 459 -7.07 1.04 -16.26
CA ARG A 459 -6.72 2.12 -15.33
C ARG A 459 -5.21 2.40 -15.29
N ALA A 460 -4.38 1.36 -15.32
CA ALA A 460 -2.93 1.46 -15.24
C ALA A 460 -2.25 1.87 -16.57
N THR A 461 -2.86 1.55 -17.72
CA THR A 461 -2.21 1.68 -19.04
C THR A 461 -2.87 2.70 -19.97
N GLN A 462 -4.15 3.00 -19.74
CA GLN A 462 -5.03 3.72 -20.68
C GLN A 462 -5.19 3.02 -22.04
N ASP A 463 -4.82 1.75 -22.16
CA ASP A 463 -5.02 0.96 -23.37
C ASP A 463 -6.50 0.54 -23.48
N VAL A 464 -7.18 1.09 -24.48
CA VAL A 464 -8.62 0.90 -24.71
C VAL A 464 -9.01 -0.55 -24.99
N SER A 465 -8.08 -1.42 -25.38
CA SER A 465 -8.36 -2.85 -25.54
C SER A 465 -8.79 -3.50 -24.23
N TYR A 466 -8.17 -3.14 -23.11
CA TYR A 466 -8.56 -3.62 -21.78
C TYR A 466 -9.91 -3.05 -21.33
N LEU A 467 -10.24 -1.80 -21.71
CA LEU A 467 -11.57 -1.26 -21.45
C LEU A 467 -12.64 -2.06 -22.22
N ASN A 468 -12.38 -2.36 -23.49
CA ASN A 468 -13.29 -3.16 -24.32
C ASN A 468 -13.49 -4.56 -23.74
N ASP A 469 -12.42 -5.20 -23.26
CA ASP A 469 -12.50 -6.48 -22.57
C ASP A 469 -13.37 -6.39 -21.31
N ALA A 470 -13.14 -5.38 -20.45
CA ALA A 470 -13.91 -5.18 -19.23
C ALA A 470 -15.41 -5.04 -19.53
N LYS A 471 -15.77 -4.25 -20.54
CA LYS A 471 -17.17 -4.09 -20.98
C LYS A 471 -17.75 -5.38 -21.57
N THR A 472 -16.95 -6.13 -22.34
CA THR A 472 -17.36 -7.40 -22.92
C THR A 472 -17.67 -8.42 -21.84
N PHE A 473 -16.75 -8.61 -20.89
CA PHE A 473 -16.94 -9.56 -19.80
C PHE A 473 -18.03 -9.12 -18.82
N PHE A 474 -18.18 -7.82 -18.58
CA PHE A 474 -19.32 -7.28 -17.82
C PHE A 474 -20.66 -7.75 -18.40
N ASN A 475 -20.84 -7.65 -19.72
CA ASN A 475 -22.07 -8.07 -20.39
C ASN A 475 -22.18 -9.60 -20.48
N GLN A 476 -21.10 -10.28 -20.87
CA GLN A 476 -21.06 -11.73 -21.07
C GLN A 476 -21.42 -12.50 -19.81
N TYR A 477 -20.94 -12.04 -18.64
CA TYR A 477 -21.14 -12.71 -17.36
C TYR A 477 -22.22 -12.06 -16.49
N GLY A 478 -22.99 -11.12 -17.02
CA GLY A 478 -24.15 -10.54 -16.33
C GLY A 478 -23.79 -9.74 -15.07
N LEU A 479 -22.67 -9.00 -15.10
CA LEU A 479 -22.13 -8.31 -13.92
C LEU A 479 -22.91 -7.05 -13.51
N SER A 480 -24.05 -6.75 -14.15
CA SER A 480 -24.98 -5.70 -13.71
C SER A 480 -25.73 -6.08 -12.44
N GLY A 481 -25.98 -7.37 -12.22
CA GLY A 481 -26.53 -7.92 -10.97
C GLY A 481 -25.39 -8.38 -10.05
N ALA A 482 -24.89 -7.50 -9.19
CA ALA A 482 -23.77 -7.83 -8.31
C ALA A 482 -24.23 -8.43 -6.98
N GLY A 483 -23.63 -9.58 -6.61
CA GLY A 483 -23.62 -10.09 -5.25
C GLY A 483 -22.64 -9.34 -4.34
N ALA A 484 -22.54 -9.75 -3.07
CA ALA A 484 -21.68 -9.08 -2.10
C ALA A 484 -20.20 -9.12 -2.50
N PHE A 485 -19.55 -7.94 -2.55
CA PHE A 485 -18.13 -7.82 -2.88
C PHE A 485 -17.25 -8.57 -1.88
N SER A 486 -16.37 -9.43 -2.36
CA SER A 486 -15.52 -10.29 -1.53
C SER A 486 -14.30 -10.77 -2.31
N TRP A 487 -13.48 -11.64 -1.70
CA TRP A 487 -12.38 -12.31 -2.40
C TRP A 487 -12.83 -13.21 -3.55
N ASP A 488 -14.10 -13.61 -3.58
CA ASP A 488 -14.67 -14.50 -4.61
C ASP A 488 -15.52 -13.75 -5.65
N ASN A 489 -16.05 -12.56 -5.31
CA ASN A 489 -16.94 -11.82 -6.21
C ASN A 489 -16.50 -10.35 -6.37
N LYS A 490 -16.20 -9.96 -7.61
CA LYS A 490 -15.70 -8.63 -8.01
C LYS A 490 -16.72 -7.78 -8.76
N ALA A 491 -17.92 -8.27 -9.01
CA ALA A 491 -18.90 -7.61 -9.86
C ALA A 491 -19.16 -6.14 -9.44
N ALA A 492 -19.37 -5.88 -8.14
CA ALA A 492 -19.59 -4.51 -7.64
C ALA A 492 -18.35 -3.61 -7.78
N GLY A 493 -17.14 -4.18 -7.63
CA GLY A 493 -15.87 -3.49 -7.89
C GLY A 493 -15.73 -3.10 -9.36
N VAL A 494 -16.06 -4.03 -10.27
CA VAL A 494 -16.08 -3.79 -11.72
C VAL A 494 -17.09 -2.68 -12.07
N GLN A 495 -18.30 -2.74 -11.51
CA GLN A 495 -19.33 -1.71 -11.72
C GLN A 495 -18.82 -0.31 -11.36
N VAL A 496 -18.26 -0.12 -10.16
CA VAL A 496 -17.84 1.21 -9.72
C VAL A 496 -16.59 1.72 -10.46
N LEU A 497 -15.66 0.85 -10.83
CA LEU A 497 -14.51 1.25 -11.64
C LEU A 497 -14.91 1.60 -13.07
N LEU A 498 -15.79 0.82 -13.70
CA LEU A 498 -16.33 1.18 -15.02
C LEU A 498 -17.10 2.50 -14.96
N ALA A 499 -17.93 2.72 -13.93
CA ALA A 499 -18.62 3.99 -13.72
C ALA A 499 -17.62 5.15 -13.59
N LYS A 500 -16.59 5.01 -12.75
CA LYS A 500 -15.55 6.02 -12.51
C LYS A 500 -14.75 6.37 -13.75
N LEU A 501 -14.38 5.37 -14.55
CA LEU A 501 -13.45 5.53 -15.66
C LEU A 501 -14.12 5.87 -16.99
N THR A 502 -15.44 5.68 -17.10
CA THR A 502 -16.19 5.94 -18.34
C THR A 502 -17.29 6.97 -18.20
N ASN A 503 -17.76 7.24 -16.96
CA ASN A 503 -18.94 8.04 -16.68
C ASN A 503 -20.21 7.55 -17.42
N ASP A 504 -20.26 6.26 -17.76
CA ASP A 504 -21.38 5.66 -18.49
C ASP A 504 -22.58 5.42 -17.54
N PRO A 505 -23.79 5.91 -17.88
CA PRO A 505 -25.00 5.75 -17.06
C PRO A 505 -25.35 4.30 -16.71
N THR A 506 -24.95 3.34 -17.56
CA THR A 506 -25.21 1.91 -17.34
C THR A 506 -24.53 1.41 -16.06
N TYR A 507 -23.25 1.74 -15.90
CA TYR A 507 -22.47 1.31 -14.75
C TYR A 507 -22.80 2.12 -13.50
N ILE A 508 -23.08 3.43 -13.66
CA ILE A 508 -23.59 4.31 -12.60
C ILE A 508 -24.91 3.76 -12.03
N SER A 509 -25.83 3.33 -12.90
CA SER A 509 -27.11 2.72 -12.50
C SER A 509 -26.89 1.37 -11.79
N SER A 510 -25.98 0.55 -12.30
CA SER A 510 -25.64 -0.75 -11.71
C SER A 510 -25.10 -0.60 -10.29
N ILE A 511 -24.09 0.27 -10.09
CA ILE A 511 -23.52 0.49 -8.75
C ILE A 511 -24.50 1.19 -7.80
N ARG A 512 -25.35 2.08 -8.32
CA ARG A 512 -26.42 2.68 -7.52
C ARG A 512 -27.37 1.60 -7.01
N THR A 513 -27.84 0.72 -7.89
CA THR A 513 -28.73 -0.39 -7.54
C THR A 513 -28.09 -1.30 -6.50
N PHE A 514 -26.81 -1.65 -6.67
CA PHE A 514 -26.06 -2.43 -5.70
C PHE A 514 -26.07 -1.74 -4.32
N CYS A 515 -25.62 -0.50 -4.22
CA CYS A 515 -25.52 0.18 -2.92
C CYS A 515 -26.89 0.46 -2.29
N ASP A 516 -27.87 0.91 -3.05
CA ASP A 516 -29.24 1.11 -2.56
C ASP A 516 -29.82 -0.20 -2.01
N SER A 517 -29.53 -1.35 -2.61
CA SER A 517 -30.02 -2.64 -2.11
C SER A 517 -29.49 -2.97 -0.71
N TYR A 518 -28.19 -2.82 -0.47
CA TYR A 518 -27.57 -3.14 0.83
C TYR A 518 -27.79 -2.07 1.90
N VAL A 519 -27.85 -0.80 1.49
CA VAL A 519 -28.24 0.30 2.39
C VAL A 519 -29.65 0.06 2.94
N ASN A 520 -30.58 -0.40 2.10
CA ASN A 520 -31.98 -0.63 2.49
C ASN A 520 -32.24 -2.03 3.06
N GLN A 521 -31.30 -2.96 2.95
CA GLN A 521 -31.43 -4.30 3.53
C GLN A 521 -31.64 -4.24 5.05
N PRO A 522 -32.51 -5.10 5.63
CA PRO A 522 -32.61 -5.26 7.07
C PRO A 522 -31.26 -5.58 7.70
N LYS A 523 -31.02 -4.99 8.86
CA LYS A 523 -29.79 -5.15 9.64
C LYS A 523 -30.10 -5.92 10.92
N THR A 524 -29.06 -6.39 11.60
CA THR A 524 -29.19 -6.92 12.96
C THR A 524 -29.84 -5.88 13.89
N PRO A 525 -30.38 -6.26 15.06
CA PRO A 525 -30.97 -5.32 16.02
C PRO A 525 -30.10 -4.10 16.35
N LYS A 526 -28.77 -4.23 16.35
CA LYS A 526 -27.82 -3.12 16.58
C LYS A 526 -27.26 -2.48 15.31
N GLY A 527 -27.73 -2.87 14.12
CA GLY A 527 -27.48 -2.14 12.87
C GLY A 527 -26.37 -2.67 11.97
N LEU A 528 -25.86 -3.89 12.20
CA LEU A 528 -24.90 -4.54 11.29
C LEU A 528 -25.63 -5.05 10.03
N LEU A 529 -25.05 -4.79 8.86
CA LEU A 529 -25.42 -5.47 7.63
C LEU A 529 -24.91 -6.91 7.67
N PHE A 530 -25.81 -7.85 7.97
CA PHE A 530 -25.49 -9.26 8.06
C PHE A 530 -25.72 -9.97 6.73
N ILE A 531 -24.62 -10.35 6.06
CA ILE A 531 -24.65 -11.05 4.76
C ILE A 531 -24.46 -12.56 4.92
N SER A 532 -23.52 -12.95 5.79
CA SER A 532 -23.13 -14.32 6.05
C SER A 532 -22.65 -14.44 7.49
N GLN A 533 -22.79 -15.62 8.08
CA GLN A 533 -22.19 -15.94 9.37
C GLN A 533 -20.66 -15.94 9.32
N TRP A 534 -20.09 -16.29 8.16
CA TRP A 534 -18.65 -16.34 7.95
C TRP A 534 -18.15 -14.96 7.54
N GLY A 535 -17.36 -14.32 8.41
CA GLY A 535 -16.85 -12.98 8.17
C GLY A 535 -17.95 -11.93 8.01
N SER A 536 -18.92 -11.89 8.93
CA SER A 536 -20.04 -10.94 8.88
C SER A 536 -19.55 -9.49 8.82
N LEU A 537 -18.53 -9.15 9.63
CA LEU A 537 -17.93 -7.81 9.63
C LEU A 537 -17.09 -7.53 8.37
N ARG A 538 -16.43 -8.55 7.80
CA ARG A 538 -15.75 -8.45 6.50
C ARG A 538 -16.73 -8.05 5.41
N HIS A 539 -17.87 -8.72 5.32
CA HIS A 539 -18.87 -8.40 4.29
C HIS A 539 -19.44 -6.99 4.45
N ALA A 540 -19.81 -6.60 5.68
CA ALA A 540 -20.30 -5.25 5.95
C ALA A 540 -19.25 -4.18 5.57
N SER A 541 -17.98 -4.43 5.91
CA SER A 541 -16.86 -3.53 5.60
C SER A 541 -16.57 -3.42 4.10
N ASN A 542 -16.63 -4.54 3.37
CA ASN A 542 -16.45 -4.57 1.92
C ASN A 542 -17.53 -3.76 1.20
N ILE A 543 -18.79 -3.93 1.60
CA ILE A 543 -19.91 -3.20 1.00
C ILE A 543 -19.84 -1.72 1.37
N ALA A 544 -19.48 -1.39 2.62
CA ALA A 544 -19.22 -0.02 3.05
C ALA A 544 -18.14 0.64 2.18
N TYR A 545 -17.04 -0.06 1.90
CA TYR A 545 -15.97 0.44 1.04
C TYR A 545 -16.44 0.71 -0.40
N ILE A 546 -17.18 -0.22 -1.00
CA ILE A 546 -17.74 -0.04 -2.35
C ILE A 546 -18.70 1.16 -2.41
N CYS A 547 -19.54 1.35 -1.39
CA CYS A 547 -20.46 2.49 -1.37
C CYS A 547 -19.76 3.82 -1.10
N LEU A 548 -18.61 3.84 -0.41
CA LEU A 548 -17.74 5.02 -0.33
C LEU A 548 -17.15 5.37 -1.71
N GLN A 549 -16.71 4.38 -2.48
CA GLN A 549 -16.24 4.58 -3.86
C GLN A 549 -17.36 5.14 -4.76
N ALA A 550 -18.60 4.64 -4.62
CA ALA A 550 -19.75 5.19 -5.33
C ALA A 550 -20.09 6.62 -4.87
N ALA A 551 -19.96 6.92 -3.58
CA ALA A 551 -20.20 8.25 -3.03
C ALA A 551 -19.22 9.29 -3.60
N ASP A 552 -17.97 8.90 -3.90
CA ASP A 552 -16.98 9.78 -4.53
C ASP A 552 -17.32 10.13 -5.99
N LEU A 553 -18.21 9.36 -6.62
CA LEU A 553 -18.80 9.66 -7.93
C LEU A 553 -20.07 10.50 -7.83
N ASN A 554 -20.35 11.09 -6.67
CA ASN A 554 -21.57 11.86 -6.38
C ASN A 554 -22.87 11.03 -6.46
N ILE A 555 -22.80 9.70 -6.27
CA ILE A 555 -23.97 8.82 -6.27
C ILE A 555 -24.44 8.68 -4.82
N ASN A 556 -25.63 9.22 -4.49
CA ASN A 556 -26.26 9.14 -3.16
C ASN A 556 -25.28 9.38 -2.00
N SER A 557 -24.34 10.32 -2.17
CA SER A 557 -23.10 10.37 -1.38
C SER A 557 -23.32 10.46 0.11
N LEU A 558 -24.26 11.29 0.57
CA LEU A 558 -24.55 11.44 1.99
C LEU A 558 -25.07 10.14 2.60
N THR A 559 -25.99 9.47 1.91
CA THR A 559 -26.58 8.19 2.34
C THR A 559 -25.52 7.11 2.43
N TYR A 560 -24.69 6.97 1.39
CA TYR A 560 -23.65 5.94 1.32
C TYR A 560 -22.53 6.18 2.33
N ARG A 561 -22.11 7.44 2.54
CA ARG A 561 -21.13 7.80 3.57
C ARG A 561 -21.64 7.50 4.98
N LYS A 562 -22.91 7.83 5.27
CA LYS A 562 -23.54 7.53 6.57
C LYS A 562 -23.68 6.03 6.80
N PHE A 563 -24.12 5.28 5.80
CA PHE A 563 -24.17 3.83 5.87
C PHE A 563 -22.78 3.23 6.15
N ALA A 564 -21.77 3.64 5.38
CA ALA A 564 -20.42 3.13 5.55
C ALA A 564 -19.84 3.48 6.94
N GLN A 565 -20.05 4.72 7.40
CA GLN A 565 -19.67 5.12 8.75
C GLN A 565 -20.35 4.26 9.81
N GLN A 566 -21.66 3.99 9.70
CA GLN A 566 -22.38 3.12 10.61
C GLN A 566 -21.78 1.72 10.68
N GLN A 567 -21.48 1.10 9.52
CA GLN A 567 -20.93 -0.26 9.48
C GLN A 567 -19.52 -0.32 10.10
N ILE A 568 -18.68 0.67 9.83
CA ILE A 568 -17.35 0.74 10.45
C ILE A 568 -17.47 1.04 11.95
N HIS A 569 -18.35 1.94 12.37
CA HIS A 569 -18.57 2.26 13.79
C HIS A 569 -19.12 1.07 14.58
N TYR A 570 -19.94 0.22 13.97
CA TYR A 570 -20.35 -1.05 14.56
C TYR A 570 -19.13 -1.91 14.91
N ALA A 571 -18.20 -2.09 13.96
CA ALA A 571 -16.97 -2.84 14.17
C ALA A 571 -16.06 -2.20 15.24
N LEU A 572 -16.06 -0.86 15.32
CA LEU A 572 -15.19 -0.11 16.21
C LEU A 572 -15.69 -0.02 17.66
N GLY A 573 -17.01 -0.01 17.91
CA GLY A 573 -17.49 0.14 19.28
C GLY A 573 -18.99 0.42 19.51
N ASP A 574 -19.78 0.75 18.49
CA ASP A 574 -21.12 1.33 18.70
C ASP A 574 -22.09 0.39 19.43
N THR A 575 -21.79 -0.90 19.43
CA THR A 575 -22.57 -1.94 20.10
C THR A 575 -22.27 -2.11 21.59
N GLY A 576 -21.32 -1.33 22.12
CA GLY A 576 -20.79 -1.44 23.49
C GLY A 576 -19.46 -2.18 23.60
N ARG A 577 -18.94 -2.73 22.49
CA ARG A 577 -17.61 -3.35 22.40
C ARG A 577 -16.99 -3.17 21.03
N SER A 578 -15.67 -3.25 20.95
CA SER A 578 -14.95 -3.35 19.66
C SER A 578 -14.91 -4.79 19.16
N PHE A 579 -14.81 -4.95 17.85
CA PHE A 579 -14.50 -6.20 17.16
C PHE A 579 -13.12 -6.16 16.47
N VAL A 580 -12.31 -5.15 16.79
CA VAL A 580 -10.94 -4.98 16.28
C VAL A 580 -9.97 -5.28 17.41
N CYS A 581 -9.16 -6.32 17.23
CA CYS A 581 -8.21 -6.78 18.24
C CYS A 581 -7.28 -5.63 18.68
N GLY A 582 -7.18 -5.38 19.99
CA GLY A 582 -6.32 -4.35 20.57
C GLY A 582 -6.75 -2.90 20.29
N PHE A 583 -8.02 -2.65 19.97
CA PHE A 583 -8.59 -1.32 19.77
C PHE A 583 -9.89 -1.13 20.58
N GLY A 584 -10.13 0.09 21.08
CA GLY A 584 -11.42 0.45 21.67
C GLY A 584 -11.75 -0.27 22.98
N THR A 585 -13.05 -0.35 23.28
CA THR A 585 -13.57 -0.91 24.54
C THR A 585 -13.86 -2.41 24.39
N ASN A 586 -13.38 -3.24 25.32
CA ASN A 586 -13.61 -4.69 25.34
C ASN A 586 -13.38 -5.39 23.98
N PRO A 587 -12.19 -5.22 23.35
CA PRO A 587 -11.89 -5.88 22.09
C PRO A 587 -11.78 -7.41 22.24
N PRO A 588 -11.83 -8.17 21.13
CA PRO A 588 -11.48 -9.58 21.13
C PRO A 588 -10.06 -9.78 21.66
N VAL A 589 -9.88 -10.75 22.56
CA VAL A 589 -8.58 -11.13 23.09
C VAL A 589 -8.26 -12.60 22.85
N LYS A 590 -9.16 -13.38 22.25
CA LYS A 590 -8.97 -14.80 21.91
C LYS A 590 -9.23 -15.07 20.42
N SER A 591 -8.66 -14.25 19.53
CA SER A 591 -8.75 -14.51 18.10
C SER A 591 -8.19 -15.89 17.72
N HIS A 592 -8.83 -16.56 16.76
CA HIS A 592 -8.41 -17.85 16.21
C HIS A 592 -7.16 -17.65 15.35
N HIS A 593 -6.01 -17.49 16.00
CA HIS A 593 -4.77 -17.15 15.32
C HIS A 593 -3.56 -17.75 16.05
N ARG A 594 -2.83 -18.63 15.34
CA ARG A 594 -1.75 -19.45 15.90
C ARG A 594 -0.64 -18.61 16.52
N SER A 595 0.00 -17.74 15.73
CA SER A 595 1.20 -17.03 16.19
C SER A 595 0.94 -16.07 17.35
N SER A 596 -0.22 -15.41 17.39
CA SER A 596 -0.56 -14.51 18.51
C SER A 596 -1.03 -15.26 19.76
N SER A 597 -1.54 -16.48 19.62
CA SER A 597 -1.83 -17.32 20.79
C SER A 597 -0.56 -17.72 21.55
N CYS A 598 0.57 -17.82 20.85
CA CYS A 598 1.82 -18.33 21.41
C CYS A 598 2.45 -17.41 22.47
N PRO A 599 2.86 -17.96 23.63
CA PRO A 599 3.67 -17.21 24.60
C PRO A 599 5.03 -16.80 24.00
N ASN A 600 5.81 -16.00 24.72
CA ASN A 600 7.18 -15.71 24.30
C ASN A 600 8.09 -16.95 24.41
N ILE A 601 9.04 -17.07 23.48
CA ILE A 601 10.15 -18.05 23.55
C ILE A 601 10.90 -17.83 24.88
N PRO A 602 11.31 -18.91 25.60
CA PRO A 602 11.38 -20.31 25.16
C PRO A 602 10.16 -21.18 25.51
N ASN A 603 9.03 -20.60 25.91
CA ASN A 603 7.86 -21.41 26.28
C ASN A 603 7.30 -22.18 25.08
N THR A 604 6.87 -23.41 25.29
CA THR A 604 6.23 -24.24 24.25
C THR A 604 4.96 -23.55 23.72
N CYS A 605 4.72 -23.67 22.41
CA CYS A 605 3.44 -23.33 21.80
C CYS A 605 2.91 -24.52 21.00
N ASP A 606 1.80 -25.08 21.46
CA ASP A 606 1.19 -26.29 20.89
C ASP A 606 -0.34 -26.24 21.02
N TRP A 607 -1.01 -27.38 20.82
CA TRP A 607 -2.46 -27.51 21.01
C TRP A 607 -2.95 -27.24 22.45
N ASN A 608 -2.09 -27.28 23.47
CA ASN A 608 -2.46 -26.83 24.82
C ASN A 608 -2.60 -25.30 24.85
N THR A 609 -1.78 -24.57 24.09
CA THR A 609 -1.92 -23.12 23.91
C THR A 609 -3.23 -22.77 23.22
N TYR A 610 -3.62 -23.53 22.19
CA TYR A 610 -4.93 -23.41 21.55
C TYR A 610 -6.08 -23.56 22.57
N ASN A 611 -6.04 -24.64 23.37
CA ASN A 611 -7.10 -24.98 24.34
C ASN A 611 -7.08 -24.11 25.60
N SER A 612 -6.07 -23.24 25.78
CA SER A 612 -5.97 -22.39 26.97
C SER A 612 -7.17 -21.44 27.06
N PRO A 613 -7.85 -21.35 28.21
CA PRO A 613 -8.94 -20.39 28.41
C PRO A 613 -8.44 -18.95 28.56
N SER A 614 -7.12 -18.74 28.62
CA SER A 614 -6.52 -17.41 28.73
C SER A 614 -6.65 -16.63 27.41
N PRO A 615 -6.59 -15.30 27.45
CA PRO A 615 -6.33 -14.47 26.26
C PRO A 615 -5.12 -14.98 25.46
N ASN A 616 -5.08 -14.67 24.17
CA ASN A 616 -3.88 -14.83 23.35
C ASN A 616 -2.71 -14.11 24.03
N ALA A 617 -1.54 -14.75 24.10
CA ALA A 617 -0.40 -14.18 24.80
C ALA A 617 0.13 -12.90 24.12
N GLN A 618 -0.12 -12.76 22.82
CA GLN A 618 0.21 -11.57 22.03
C GLN A 618 -1.08 -10.89 21.57
N ILE A 619 -1.09 -9.56 21.59
CA ILE A 619 -2.19 -8.79 21.01
C ILE A 619 -1.99 -8.72 19.49
N LEU A 620 -2.93 -9.28 18.74
CA LEU A 620 -2.96 -9.19 17.28
C LEU A 620 -3.57 -7.85 16.84
N TYR A 621 -2.84 -6.75 17.06
CA TYR A 621 -3.36 -5.41 16.81
C TYR A 621 -4.00 -5.25 15.43
N GLY A 622 -5.22 -4.72 15.40
CA GLY A 622 -5.91 -4.32 14.18
C GLY A 622 -6.66 -5.41 13.45
N ALA A 623 -6.53 -6.67 13.84
CA ALA A 623 -7.27 -7.75 13.19
C ALA A 623 -8.79 -7.57 13.42
N LEU A 624 -9.54 -7.51 12.33
CA LEU A 624 -11.00 -7.54 12.34
C LEU A 624 -11.44 -9.00 12.45
N VAL A 625 -12.12 -9.36 13.55
CA VAL A 625 -12.64 -10.73 13.70
C VAL A 625 -13.85 -10.96 12.80
N GLY A 626 -14.23 -12.23 12.59
CA GLY A 626 -15.40 -12.59 11.79
C GLY A 626 -16.68 -11.85 12.22
N GLY A 627 -16.91 -11.77 13.52
CA GLY A 627 -17.95 -10.91 14.11
C GLY A 627 -19.12 -11.68 14.73
N PRO A 628 -20.21 -10.96 15.05
CA PRO A 628 -21.39 -11.53 15.68
C PRO A 628 -22.28 -12.29 14.69
N ASP A 629 -23.23 -13.04 15.25
CA ASP A 629 -24.37 -13.60 14.52
C ASP A 629 -25.40 -12.52 14.12
N ASN A 630 -26.49 -12.94 13.45
CA ASN A 630 -27.54 -12.04 12.97
C ASN A 630 -28.37 -11.36 14.09
N ASN A 631 -28.14 -11.71 15.36
CA ASN A 631 -28.80 -11.13 16.52
C ASN A 631 -27.81 -10.36 17.42
N ASP A 632 -26.63 -10.01 16.89
CA ASP A 632 -25.56 -9.31 17.61
C ASP A 632 -24.91 -10.12 18.75
N ASN A 633 -25.12 -11.45 18.79
CA ASN A 633 -24.44 -12.29 19.76
C ASN A 633 -23.02 -12.59 19.29
N TYR A 634 -22.07 -12.47 20.21
CA TYR A 634 -20.66 -12.77 19.97
C TYR A 634 -20.02 -13.31 21.25
N SER A 635 -19.28 -14.42 21.09
CA SER A 635 -18.45 -15.02 22.12
C SER A 635 -16.99 -14.86 21.72
N ASP A 636 -16.15 -14.32 22.61
CA ASP A 636 -14.70 -14.27 22.43
C ASP A 636 -14.10 -15.62 22.85
N ASP A 637 -14.00 -16.53 21.89
CA ASP A 637 -13.58 -17.91 22.04
C ASP A 637 -12.71 -18.31 20.85
N ARG A 638 -11.46 -18.69 21.13
CA ARG A 638 -10.47 -19.10 20.14
C ARG A 638 -10.93 -20.28 19.31
N SER A 639 -11.74 -21.18 19.87
CA SER A 639 -12.25 -22.35 19.17
C SER A 639 -13.40 -22.03 18.22
N ASN A 640 -14.11 -20.92 18.45
CA ASN A 640 -15.16 -20.44 17.55
C ASN A 640 -14.54 -19.69 16.37
N TYR A 641 -14.03 -20.45 15.41
CA TYR A 641 -13.46 -19.96 14.16
C TYR A 641 -14.49 -19.22 13.27
N VAL A 642 -15.80 -19.28 13.54
CA VAL A 642 -16.76 -18.45 12.79
C VAL A 642 -16.69 -17.00 13.28
N SER A 643 -16.78 -16.79 14.59
CA SER A 643 -16.81 -15.45 15.18
C SER A 643 -15.42 -14.84 15.37
N ASN A 644 -14.40 -15.66 15.61
CA ASN A 644 -13.04 -15.21 16.01
C ASN A 644 -11.96 -15.48 14.97
N GLU A 645 -12.31 -16.01 13.79
CA GLU A 645 -11.38 -15.99 12.67
C GLU A 645 -10.99 -14.56 12.30
N VAL A 646 -9.75 -14.45 11.84
CA VAL A 646 -9.13 -13.24 11.32
C VAL A 646 -8.45 -13.62 10.03
N ALA A 647 -8.55 -12.79 9.00
CA ALA A 647 -7.97 -13.09 7.69
C ALA A 647 -7.50 -11.82 6.97
N THR A 648 -6.54 -11.99 6.07
CA THR A 648 -6.01 -10.88 5.25
C THR A 648 -7.12 -10.19 4.45
N ASP A 649 -8.10 -10.95 3.95
CA ASP A 649 -9.25 -10.43 3.21
C ASP A 649 -10.28 -9.74 4.11
N TYR A 650 -10.36 -10.12 5.40
CA TYR A 650 -11.27 -9.48 6.37
C TYR A 650 -10.89 -8.03 6.60
N ASN A 651 -9.58 -7.74 6.66
CA ASN A 651 -9.06 -6.40 6.87
C ASN A 651 -9.02 -5.54 5.60
N ALA A 652 -9.12 -6.10 4.39
CA ALA A 652 -8.83 -5.37 3.16
C ALA A 652 -9.85 -4.25 2.88
N GLY A 653 -11.14 -4.60 2.76
CA GLY A 653 -12.21 -3.61 2.60
C GLY A 653 -12.39 -2.74 3.84
N PHE A 654 -12.18 -3.29 5.04
CA PHE A 654 -12.19 -2.55 6.30
C PHE A 654 -11.16 -1.42 6.32
N GLN A 655 -9.90 -1.72 6.03
CA GLN A 655 -8.84 -0.72 6.00
C GLN A 655 -9.10 0.33 4.91
N GLY A 656 -9.60 -0.09 3.75
CA GLY A 656 -10.01 0.82 2.69
C GLY A 656 -11.11 1.78 3.12
N ALA A 657 -12.16 1.28 3.79
CA ALA A 657 -13.26 2.09 4.30
C ALA A 657 -12.80 3.05 5.41
N VAL A 658 -11.93 2.61 6.32
CA VAL A 658 -11.36 3.48 7.36
C VAL A 658 -10.49 4.57 6.73
N ALA A 659 -9.67 4.26 5.73
CA ALA A 659 -8.86 5.26 5.01
C ALA A 659 -9.72 6.30 4.27
N ALA A 660 -10.83 5.87 3.67
CA ALA A 660 -11.82 6.75 3.06
C ALA A 660 -12.50 7.65 4.10
N LEU A 661 -12.95 7.09 5.23
CA LEU A 661 -13.55 7.88 6.33
C LEU A 661 -12.55 8.86 6.94
N GLN A 662 -11.28 8.48 7.08
CA GLN A 662 -10.22 9.39 7.51
C GLN A 662 -10.00 10.51 6.48
N THR A 663 -10.06 10.20 5.18
CA THR A 663 -9.99 11.22 4.12
C THR A 663 -11.15 12.22 4.23
N LEU A 664 -12.38 11.73 4.43
CA LEU A 664 -13.55 12.56 4.64
C LEU A 664 -13.44 13.41 5.92
N ALA A 665 -12.85 12.86 6.98
CA ALA A 665 -12.56 13.59 8.22
C ALA A 665 -11.65 14.77 7.92
N VAL A 666 -10.48 14.51 7.36
CA VAL A 666 -9.47 15.53 7.04
C VAL A 666 -10.02 16.63 6.14
N ASN A 667 -10.92 16.28 5.22
CA ASN A 667 -11.52 17.22 4.28
C ASN A 667 -12.77 17.94 4.84
N GLY A 668 -13.26 17.59 6.03
CA GLY A 668 -14.50 18.15 6.59
C GLY A 668 -15.78 17.76 5.82
N GLN A 669 -15.80 16.60 5.14
CA GLN A 669 -16.83 16.20 4.17
C GLN A 669 -17.90 15.25 4.74
N PHE A 670 -18.07 15.23 6.07
CA PHE A 670 -19.10 14.41 6.73
C PHE A 670 -20.50 15.05 6.72
N ASN A 671 -20.60 16.34 6.39
CA ASN A 671 -21.84 17.12 6.41
C ASN A 671 -22.32 17.48 5.01
#